data_AF-A0A3R7J1T2-F1
#
_entry.id   AF-A0A3R7J1T2-F1
#
_cell.length_a   1.000
_cell.length_b   1.000
_cell.length_c   1.000
_cell.angle_alpha   90.00
_cell.angle_beta   90.00
_cell.angle_gamma   90.00
#
_symmetry.space_group_name_H-M   'P 1'
#
loop_
_entity.id
_entity.type
_entity.pdbx_description
1 polymer ?
#
loop_
_entity_poly.entity_id
_entity_poly.type
_entity_poly.pdbx_seq_one_letter_code
_entity_poly.pdbx_strand_id
1 'polypeptide(L)'
;MGSIGNNIDAIQKDLDEVVNATNTYRHSNDDYNARYDLMLKATRLLQTIRGPVDQLFTNFENMASMGALRTLLEAGVFHAIPTGGQSITAKEIAAKTGVDKEMIVRLMRALTPVGPFRETGEEEYAHTPFSEIYMVPQMNAIFKVMIDEYCPPMLRTHEFLAKHNWQNTMTLTDNPYTHVHNCTGKTMFDYISEFPERLSRLNDAMMAQDSALVVHGLYPFTQELGGLARDDGVTIVDVGGGRGHILRQIRESEPSLKGRFILQDRPIVIEENGRDLESHGIEPMAHDFFQAQPIKGALVYYVRRVFHDWPDDEVRQILVNLAAAMEEHSRILIVEFIMPEVGATMSNAYMDHTMMTFAGVERTEKNWANLLEQAGLKFVKVWRAPGVPVGVVEARLNYAQLEAKTPMEHQPVSQHSKDCPTIARVFQLSFVTRINGAGGLPEVNFANAGDNCTTFAGTNLLSCPQIEYPHPYPQLASATLTVHREDIPICQSLGKTILLSIGGATYTEGGFTSDSAAIAGANSLWQTFGPPTNTSALRPFGSATIDGFDFDFETTVSNMPTFANQLRSLFSSDPSKQYFLTAAPQCPYPDAADGPMLNGAVSFDAIWVQFYNNYCGLQAYVPGAGTQNNFNFATWDNWAKTVSLNKNVKVFLGVPGSSTAAGSGYVPVDTLAGIISYTKGFSSFGGVMAWDASQVYANSGFLGGVRAALGSGGSSSSSTYVNDECPDDVDECDQDVDDDNTDDDSSRR
;
A
#
# COMPACT_ATOMS: atom_id res chain seq x y z
N MET A 1 -41.68 -30.44 3.90
CA MET A 1 -41.25 -29.06 4.22
C MET A 1 -41.91 -28.72 5.53
N GLY A 2 -41.18 -28.96 6.63
CA GLY A 2 -41.77 -28.95 7.97
C GLY A 2 -42.21 -27.56 8.36
N SER A 3 -43.48 -27.44 8.77
CA SER A 3 -43.93 -26.40 9.69
C SER A 3 -43.00 -26.46 10.91
N ILE A 4 -41.96 -25.63 10.92
CA ILE A 4 -41.25 -25.29 12.16
C ILE A 4 -42.28 -24.51 12.95
N GLY A 5 -42.99 -25.20 13.84
CA GLY A 5 -44.02 -24.57 14.66
C GLY A 5 -43.43 -23.33 15.33
N ASN A 6 -44.18 -22.22 15.31
CA ASN A 6 -43.82 -20.98 15.97
C ASN A 6 -43.28 -21.30 17.36
N ASN A 7 -41.96 -21.21 17.54
CA ASN A 7 -41.35 -21.45 18.82
C ASN A 7 -41.66 -20.22 19.67
N ILE A 8 -42.82 -20.24 20.32
CA ILE A 8 -43.34 -19.15 21.15
C ILE A 8 -42.28 -18.74 22.18
N ASP A 9 -41.49 -19.69 22.69
CA ASP A 9 -40.39 -19.41 23.62
C ASP A 9 -39.26 -18.60 22.96
N ALA A 10 -38.94 -18.88 21.69
CA ALA A 10 -37.96 -18.08 20.93
C ALA A 10 -38.49 -16.67 20.62
N ILE A 11 -39.77 -16.55 20.23
CA ILE A 11 -40.41 -15.24 20.03
C ILE A 11 -40.40 -14.44 21.33
N GLN A 12 -40.75 -15.06 22.46
CA GLN A 12 -40.75 -14.41 23.77
C GLN A 12 -39.34 -13.96 24.16
N LYS A 13 -38.32 -14.80 23.94
CA LYS A 13 -36.93 -14.45 24.21
C LYS A 13 -36.48 -13.23 23.40
N ASP A 14 -36.73 -13.22 22.09
CA ASP A 14 -36.34 -12.10 21.23
C ASP A 14 -37.13 -10.82 21.60
N LEU A 15 -38.40 -10.97 22.00
CA LEU A 15 -39.20 -9.87 22.52
C LEU A 15 -38.60 -9.29 23.81
N ASP A 16 -38.15 -10.14 24.74
CA ASP A 16 -37.47 -9.71 25.97
C ASP A 16 -36.16 -8.97 25.65
N GLU A 17 -35.41 -9.42 24.64
CA GLU A 17 -34.21 -8.72 24.15
C GLU A 17 -34.53 -7.33 23.58
N VAL A 18 -35.62 -7.20 22.81
CA VAL A 18 -36.12 -5.91 22.29
C VAL A 18 -36.54 -4.98 23.43
N VAL A 19 -37.26 -5.48 24.43
CA VAL A 19 -37.66 -4.70 25.61
C VAL A 19 -36.42 -4.19 26.36
N ASN A 20 -35.43 -5.05 26.56
CA ASN A 20 -34.17 -4.67 27.21
C ASN A 20 -33.42 -3.60 26.41
N ALA A 21 -33.28 -3.77 25.09
CA ALA A 21 -32.63 -2.77 24.24
C ALA A 21 -33.39 -1.44 24.18
N THR A 22 -34.73 -1.49 24.24
CA THR A 22 -35.58 -0.29 24.33
C THR A 22 -35.30 0.48 25.62
N ASN A 23 -35.16 -0.24 26.73
CA ASN A 23 -34.81 0.37 28.00
C ASN A 23 -33.41 1.00 27.95
N THR A 24 -32.43 0.32 27.35
CA THR A 24 -31.08 0.91 27.16
C THR A 24 -31.14 2.18 26.31
N TYR A 25 -31.80 2.13 25.15
CA TYR A 25 -31.91 3.28 24.25
C TYR A 25 -32.59 4.49 24.93
N ARG A 26 -33.68 4.26 25.69
CA ARG A 26 -34.38 5.32 26.44
C ARG A 26 -33.48 6.09 27.40
N HIS A 27 -32.46 5.45 27.97
CA HIS A 27 -31.55 6.08 28.93
C HIS A 27 -30.22 6.50 28.30
N SER A 28 -30.08 6.40 26.98
CA SER A 28 -28.83 6.62 26.25
C SER A 28 -28.65 8.03 25.67
N ASN A 29 -29.62 8.94 25.87
CA ASN A 29 -29.64 10.27 25.26
C ASN A 29 -29.52 10.23 23.71
N ASP A 30 -30.35 9.39 23.07
CA ASP A 30 -30.36 9.19 21.62
C ASP A 30 -29.03 8.68 21.03
N ASP A 31 -28.28 7.88 21.80
CA ASP A 31 -27.07 7.21 21.31
C ASP A 31 -27.39 6.31 20.09
N TYR A 32 -26.61 6.50 19.04
CA TYR A 32 -26.74 5.76 17.80
C TYR A 32 -26.53 4.26 17.99
N ASN A 33 -25.54 3.85 18.80
CA ASN A 33 -25.23 2.43 18.96
C ASN A 33 -26.36 1.71 19.70
N ALA A 34 -26.92 2.33 20.75
CA ALA A 34 -28.10 1.82 21.43
C ALA A 34 -29.34 1.76 20.50
N ARG A 35 -29.53 2.75 19.63
CA ARG A 35 -30.59 2.74 18.61
C ARG A 35 -30.38 1.59 17.60
N TYR A 36 -29.15 1.39 17.14
CA TYR A 36 -28.82 0.34 16.18
C TYR A 36 -29.00 -1.06 16.79
N ASP A 37 -28.58 -1.27 18.04
CA ASP A 37 -28.80 -2.52 18.77
C ASP A 37 -30.30 -2.84 18.93
N LEU A 38 -31.12 -1.82 19.25
CA LEU A 38 -32.58 -1.96 19.27
C LEU A 38 -33.14 -2.36 17.90
N MET A 39 -32.72 -1.70 16.82
CA MET A 39 -33.14 -2.02 15.46
C MET A 39 -32.75 -3.45 15.06
N LEU A 40 -31.53 -3.88 15.42
CA LEU A 40 -31.02 -5.22 15.14
C LEU A 40 -31.86 -6.29 15.84
N LYS A 41 -32.15 -6.10 17.14
CA LYS A 41 -32.97 -7.02 17.93
C LYS A 41 -34.42 -7.06 17.44
N ALA A 42 -35.00 -5.92 17.07
CA ALA A 42 -36.32 -5.86 16.47
C ALA A 42 -36.39 -6.63 15.13
N THR A 43 -35.32 -6.52 14.32
CA THR A 43 -35.21 -7.26 13.07
C THR A 43 -35.11 -8.77 13.31
N ARG A 44 -34.35 -9.21 14.32
CA ARG A 44 -34.25 -10.63 14.72
C ARG A 44 -35.60 -11.17 15.18
N LEU A 45 -36.33 -10.42 16.01
CA LEU A 45 -37.68 -10.78 16.41
C LEU A 45 -38.60 -10.98 15.19
N LEU A 46 -38.56 -10.07 14.21
CA LEU A 46 -39.34 -10.22 12.96
C LEU A 46 -38.94 -11.48 12.17
N GLN A 47 -37.65 -11.81 12.11
CA GLN A 47 -37.17 -13.04 11.47
C GLN A 47 -37.68 -14.29 12.20
N THR A 48 -37.65 -14.28 13.54
CA THR A 48 -38.17 -15.38 14.37
C THR A 48 -39.67 -15.55 14.22
N ILE A 49 -40.43 -14.46 14.11
CA ILE A 49 -41.88 -14.50 13.88
C ILE A 49 -42.21 -15.07 12.49
N ARG A 50 -41.48 -14.66 11.44
CA ARG A 50 -41.66 -15.18 10.07
C ARG A 50 -41.27 -16.66 9.97
N GLY A 51 -40.17 -17.02 10.62
CA GLY A 51 -39.54 -18.31 10.46
C GLY A 51 -38.75 -18.44 9.14
N PRO A 52 -37.95 -19.51 8.98
CA PRO A 52 -36.92 -19.58 7.94
C PRO A 52 -37.44 -19.62 6.50
N VAL A 53 -38.61 -20.23 6.27
CA VAL A 53 -39.19 -20.34 4.92
C VAL A 53 -39.70 -18.98 4.45
N ASP A 54 -40.48 -18.29 5.27
CA ASP A 54 -41.03 -16.97 4.92
C ASP A 54 -39.93 -15.91 4.85
N GLN A 55 -38.83 -16.10 5.59
CA GLN A 55 -37.65 -15.24 5.49
C GLN A 55 -37.02 -15.25 4.08
N LEU A 56 -37.10 -16.37 3.34
CA LEU A 56 -36.68 -16.40 1.94
C LEU A 56 -37.56 -15.47 1.08
N PHE A 57 -38.88 -15.54 1.28
CA PHE A 57 -39.85 -14.77 0.51
C PHE A 57 -39.79 -13.26 0.77
N THR A 58 -39.32 -12.86 1.97
CA THR A 58 -39.03 -11.44 2.29
C THR A 58 -38.12 -10.77 1.24
N ASN A 59 -37.18 -11.50 0.64
CA ASN A 59 -36.32 -10.95 -0.41
C ASN A 59 -37.13 -10.54 -1.65
N PHE A 60 -38.12 -11.34 -2.04
CA PHE A 60 -39.00 -11.05 -3.17
C PHE A 60 -40.00 -9.94 -2.85
N GLU A 61 -40.50 -9.89 -1.61
CA GLU A 61 -41.33 -8.79 -1.12
C GLU A 61 -40.58 -7.45 -1.19
N ASN A 62 -39.34 -7.41 -0.69
CA ASN A 62 -38.49 -6.23 -0.74
C ASN A 62 -38.17 -5.81 -2.18
N MET A 63 -37.86 -6.77 -3.05
CA MET A 63 -37.63 -6.50 -4.48
C MET A 63 -38.87 -5.87 -5.15
N ALA A 64 -40.06 -6.43 -4.90
CA ALA A 64 -41.31 -5.90 -5.44
C ALA A 64 -41.60 -4.49 -4.90
N SER A 65 -41.34 -4.25 -3.61
CA SER A 65 -41.48 -2.93 -2.98
C SER A 65 -40.53 -1.90 -3.60
N MET A 66 -39.23 -2.21 -3.73
CA MET A 66 -38.25 -1.31 -4.36
C MET A 66 -38.62 -0.96 -5.80
N GLY A 67 -39.05 -1.96 -6.59
CA GLY A 67 -39.51 -1.74 -7.97
C GLY A 67 -40.76 -0.86 -8.04
N ALA A 68 -41.72 -1.07 -7.14
CA ALA A 68 -42.93 -0.24 -7.06
C ALA A 68 -42.61 1.20 -6.63
N LEU A 69 -41.74 1.40 -5.64
CA LEU A 69 -41.25 2.72 -5.24
C LEU A 69 -40.64 3.46 -6.42
N ARG A 70 -39.67 2.85 -7.10
CA ARG A 70 -38.97 3.46 -8.22
C ARG A 70 -39.92 3.84 -9.36
N THR A 71 -40.86 2.94 -9.68
CA THR A 71 -41.85 3.14 -10.76
C THR A 71 -42.81 4.28 -10.45
N LEU A 72 -43.45 4.25 -9.28
CA LEU A 72 -44.45 5.27 -8.91
C LEU A 72 -43.82 6.64 -8.66
N LEU A 73 -42.56 6.67 -8.20
CA LEU A 73 -41.80 7.90 -8.03
C LEU A 73 -41.51 8.56 -9.39
N GLU A 74 -41.09 7.78 -10.39
CA GLU A 74 -40.87 8.29 -11.75
C GLU A 74 -42.17 8.76 -12.41
N ALA A 75 -43.24 8.01 -12.19
CA ALA A 75 -44.54 8.30 -12.78
C ALA A 75 -45.28 9.49 -12.12
N GLY A 76 -44.64 10.21 -11.19
CA GLY A 76 -45.19 11.40 -10.55
C GLY A 76 -46.26 11.13 -9.49
N VAL A 77 -46.48 9.86 -9.10
CA VAL A 77 -47.56 9.48 -8.17
C VAL A 77 -47.33 10.06 -6.77
N PHE A 78 -46.08 10.11 -6.32
CA PHE A 78 -45.74 10.75 -5.03
C PHE A 78 -46.20 12.22 -5.00
N HIS A 79 -45.96 12.99 -6.07
CA HIS A 79 -46.36 14.39 -6.14
C HIS A 79 -47.89 14.58 -6.30
N ALA A 80 -48.60 13.57 -6.80
CA ALA A 80 -50.06 13.63 -6.98
C ALA A 80 -50.84 13.38 -5.68
N ILE A 81 -50.24 12.62 -4.76
CA ILE A 81 -50.80 12.31 -3.44
C ILE A 81 -50.58 13.51 -2.50
N PRO A 82 -51.61 13.98 -1.79
CA PRO A 82 -51.46 15.12 -0.88
C PRO A 82 -50.60 14.75 0.34
N THR A 83 -49.71 15.66 0.74
CA THR A 83 -48.87 15.52 1.93
C THR A 83 -49.65 15.74 3.23
N GLY A 84 -49.05 15.42 4.37
CA GLY A 84 -49.67 15.60 5.68
C GLY A 84 -50.70 14.52 6.03
N GLY A 85 -50.66 13.39 5.32
CA GLY A 85 -51.51 12.23 5.59
C GLY A 85 -52.95 12.32 5.10
N GLN A 86 -53.26 13.28 4.22
CA GLN A 86 -54.54 13.33 3.52
C GLN A 86 -54.64 12.17 2.51
N SER A 87 -55.85 11.65 2.32
CA SER A 87 -56.10 10.53 1.42
C SER A 87 -56.51 11.00 0.02
N ILE A 88 -56.28 10.14 -0.98
CA ILE A 88 -56.69 10.33 -2.37
C ILE A 88 -56.99 8.98 -3.01
N THR A 89 -57.96 8.92 -3.92
CA THR A 89 -58.32 7.66 -4.60
C THR A 89 -57.38 7.34 -5.76
N ALA A 90 -57.22 6.06 -6.11
CA ALA A 90 -56.46 5.61 -7.27
C ALA A 90 -56.95 6.26 -8.58
N LYS A 91 -58.27 6.49 -8.69
CA LYS A 91 -58.89 7.16 -9.83
C LYS A 91 -58.42 8.62 -9.97
N GLU A 92 -58.33 9.34 -8.86
CA GLU A 92 -57.85 10.72 -8.86
C GLU A 92 -56.34 10.80 -9.10
N ILE A 93 -55.56 9.87 -8.54
CA ILE A 93 -54.12 9.75 -8.86
C ILE A 93 -53.96 9.53 -10.37
N ALA A 94 -54.66 8.56 -10.95
CA ALA A 94 -54.62 8.27 -12.39
C ALA A 94 -54.98 9.49 -13.24
N ALA A 95 -56.01 10.25 -12.84
CA ALA A 95 -56.41 11.47 -13.52
C ALA A 95 -55.34 12.58 -13.46
N LYS A 96 -54.55 12.65 -12.37
CA LYS A 96 -53.49 13.64 -12.19
C LYS A 96 -52.18 13.26 -12.89
N THR A 97 -51.83 11.98 -12.94
CA THR A 97 -50.52 11.51 -13.45
C THR A 97 -50.57 10.93 -14.85
N GLY A 98 -51.75 10.51 -15.32
CA GLY A 98 -51.91 9.76 -16.56
C GLY A 98 -51.52 8.28 -16.46
N VAL A 99 -51.12 7.79 -15.27
CA VAL A 99 -50.82 6.38 -15.05
C VAL A 99 -52.12 5.57 -15.03
N ASP A 100 -52.09 4.38 -15.61
CA ASP A 100 -53.23 3.46 -15.55
C ASP A 100 -53.63 3.16 -14.09
N LYS A 101 -54.94 3.25 -13.83
CA LYS A 101 -55.51 3.06 -12.49
C LYS A 101 -55.18 1.66 -11.95
N GLU A 102 -55.31 0.62 -12.75
CA GLU A 102 -55.03 -0.75 -12.30
C GLU A 102 -53.55 -0.94 -11.98
N MET A 103 -52.65 -0.29 -12.72
CA MET A 103 -51.22 -0.28 -12.39
C MET A 103 -50.93 0.41 -11.07
N ILE A 104 -51.53 1.57 -10.80
CA ILE A 104 -51.41 2.24 -9.49
C ILE A 104 -51.85 1.29 -8.38
N VAL A 105 -53.04 0.70 -8.51
CA VAL A 105 -53.58 -0.23 -7.50
C VAL A 105 -52.64 -1.42 -7.28
N ARG A 106 -52.12 -2.03 -8.35
CA ARG A 106 -51.20 -3.17 -8.26
C ARG A 106 -49.88 -2.82 -7.59
N LEU A 107 -49.29 -1.68 -7.92
CA LEU A 107 -48.02 -1.24 -7.34
C LEU A 107 -48.18 -0.81 -5.88
N MET A 108 -49.29 -0.15 -5.53
CA MET A 108 -49.56 0.27 -4.15
C MET A 108 -49.73 -0.91 -3.19
N ARG A 109 -50.18 -2.08 -3.65
CA ARG A 109 -50.20 -3.31 -2.83
C ARG A 109 -48.84 -3.74 -2.30
N ALA A 110 -47.74 -3.34 -2.95
CA ALA A 110 -46.39 -3.60 -2.46
C ALA A 110 -45.88 -2.52 -1.47
N LEU A 111 -46.64 -1.43 -1.29
CA LEU A 111 -46.21 -0.22 -0.58
C LEU A 111 -47.11 0.20 0.58
N THR A 112 -48.21 -0.51 0.83
CA THR A 112 -49.16 -0.21 1.91
C THR A 112 -49.18 -1.22 3.06
N PRO A 113 -48.88 -2.53 2.91
CA PRO A 113 -48.96 -3.47 4.03
C PRO A 113 -47.99 -3.18 5.18
N VAL A 114 -46.75 -2.81 4.85
CA VAL A 114 -45.70 -2.42 5.81
C VAL A 114 -45.33 -0.94 5.64
N GLY A 115 -45.67 -0.35 4.49
CA GLY A 115 -45.31 1.02 4.12
C GLY A 115 -44.45 1.08 2.84
N PRO A 116 -44.05 2.28 2.41
CA PRO A 116 -44.12 3.52 3.18
C PRO A 116 -45.45 4.29 3.06
N PHE A 117 -46.39 3.89 2.20
CA PHE A 117 -47.70 4.52 2.11
C PHE A 117 -48.71 3.84 3.05
N ARG A 118 -49.89 4.43 3.19
CA ARG A 118 -51.01 3.86 3.93
C ARG A 118 -52.24 3.75 3.03
N GLU A 119 -52.88 2.59 3.05
CA GLU A 119 -54.20 2.39 2.44
C GLU A 119 -55.27 2.81 3.45
N THR A 120 -56.07 3.82 3.12
CA THR A 120 -57.09 4.40 4.02
C THR A 120 -58.50 3.89 3.73
N GLY A 121 -58.68 3.26 2.57
CA GLY A 121 -59.95 2.75 2.06
C GLY A 121 -59.71 1.92 0.79
N GLU A 122 -60.78 1.40 0.20
CA GLU A 122 -60.70 0.66 -1.06
C GLU A 122 -60.10 1.56 -2.16
N GLU A 123 -58.91 1.17 -2.64
CA GLU A 123 -58.16 1.93 -3.65
C GLU A 123 -57.89 3.39 -3.24
N GLU A 124 -57.74 3.65 -1.94
CA GLU A 124 -57.51 4.98 -1.39
C GLU A 124 -56.23 5.01 -0.57
N TYR A 125 -55.38 6.01 -0.84
CA TYR A 125 -54.01 6.04 -0.34
C TYR A 125 -53.66 7.39 0.26
N ALA A 126 -52.82 7.37 1.29
CA ALA A 126 -52.28 8.56 1.94
C ALA A 126 -50.77 8.43 2.13
N HIS A 127 -50.09 9.59 2.07
CA HIS A 127 -48.71 9.69 2.52
C HIS A 127 -48.57 9.35 4.01
N THR A 128 -47.40 8.81 4.35
CA THR A 128 -46.83 8.82 5.70
C THR A 128 -45.48 9.55 5.67
N PRO A 129 -44.90 9.95 6.82
CA PRO A 129 -43.56 10.52 6.86
C PRO A 129 -42.50 9.67 6.14
N PHE A 130 -42.66 8.33 6.12
CA PHE A 130 -41.74 7.41 5.44
C PHE A 130 -41.87 7.41 3.91
N SER A 131 -42.99 7.89 3.36
CA SER A 131 -43.16 8.05 1.91
C SER A 131 -42.79 9.46 1.46
N GLU A 132 -43.00 10.47 2.30
CA GLU A 132 -42.69 11.86 1.97
C GLU A 132 -41.17 12.10 1.86
N ILE A 133 -40.36 11.31 2.56
CA ILE A 133 -38.89 11.40 2.48
C ILE A 133 -38.36 11.22 1.04
N TYR A 134 -39.04 10.43 0.20
CA TYR A 134 -38.62 10.22 -1.20
C TYR A 134 -38.89 11.42 -2.11
N MET A 135 -39.68 12.41 -1.65
CA MET A 135 -39.90 13.67 -2.37
C MET A 135 -38.86 14.72 -2.02
N VAL A 136 -38.09 14.53 -0.94
CA VAL A 136 -36.95 15.39 -0.65
C VAL A 136 -35.93 15.23 -1.78
N PRO A 137 -35.58 16.30 -2.54
CA PRO A 137 -34.77 16.17 -3.75
C PRO A 137 -33.46 15.40 -3.53
N GLN A 138 -32.81 15.63 -2.39
CA GLN A 138 -31.59 14.96 -1.98
C GLN A 138 -31.79 13.44 -1.84
N MET A 139 -32.82 13.03 -1.09
CA MET A 139 -33.12 11.60 -0.86
C MET A 139 -33.62 10.91 -2.13
N ASN A 140 -34.35 11.66 -2.97
CA ASN A 140 -34.80 11.21 -4.28
C ASN A 140 -33.61 10.84 -5.17
N ALA A 141 -32.62 11.72 -5.27
CA ALA A 141 -31.41 11.49 -6.06
C ALA A 141 -30.65 10.26 -5.57
N ILE A 142 -30.43 10.13 -4.25
CA ILE A 142 -29.79 8.96 -3.64
C ILE A 142 -30.52 7.67 -4.03
N PHE A 143 -31.83 7.63 -3.79
CA PHE A 143 -32.62 6.44 -4.07
C PHE A 143 -32.58 6.06 -5.55
N LYS A 144 -32.75 7.03 -6.46
CA LYS A 144 -32.72 6.76 -7.90
C LYS A 144 -31.36 6.25 -8.37
N VAL A 145 -30.25 6.84 -7.91
CA VAL A 145 -28.90 6.36 -8.28
C VAL A 145 -28.64 4.96 -7.75
N MET A 146 -29.02 4.69 -6.50
CA MET A 146 -28.89 3.35 -5.93
C MET A 146 -29.63 2.30 -6.74
N ILE A 147 -30.90 2.55 -7.08
CA ILE A 147 -31.72 1.59 -7.81
C ILE A 147 -31.29 1.44 -9.28
N ASP A 148 -30.90 2.54 -9.95
CA ASP A 148 -30.67 2.52 -11.39
C ASP A 148 -29.22 2.12 -11.74
N GLU A 149 -28.22 2.48 -10.91
CA GLU A 149 -26.80 2.29 -11.22
C GLU A 149 -26.15 1.14 -10.43
N TYR A 150 -26.47 0.98 -9.15
CA TYR A 150 -25.72 0.08 -8.26
C TYR A 150 -26.44 -1.23 -7.95
N CYS A 151 -27.75 -1.20 -7.69
CA CYS A 151 -28.50 -2.42 -7.38
C CYS A 151 -28.45 -3.47 -8.51
N PRO A 152 -28.56 -3.12 -9.81
CA PRO A 152 -28.47 -4.10 -10.89
C PRO A 152 -27.13 -4.86 -10.91
N PRO A 153 -25.94 -4.22 -10.86
CA PRO A 153 -24.70 -4.95 -10.73
C PRO A 153 -24.57 -5.70 -9.41
N MET A 154 -25.02 -5.17 -8.27
CA MET A 154 -24.99 -5.90 -6.99
C MET A 154 -25.75 -7.25 -7.07
N LEU A 155 -26.93 -7.27 -7.70
CA LEU A 155 -27.74 -8.49 -7.86
C LEU A 155 -27.08 -9.50 -8.82
N ARG A 156 -26.27 -9.02 -9.77
CA ARG A 156 -25.66 -9.82 -10.84
C ARG A 156 -24.16 -10.02 -10.69
N THR A 157 -23.55 -9.58 -9.57
CA THR A 157 -22.13 -9.83 -9.24
C THR A 157 -21.77 -11.31 -9.32
N HIS A 158 -22.69 -12.21 -8.97
CA HIS A 158 -22.50 -13.65 -9.06
C HIS A 158 -22.20 -14.14 -10.49
N GLU A 159 -22.75 -13.48 -11.52
CA GLU A 159 -22.48 -13.82 -12.92
C GLU A 159 -21.04 -13.49 -13.32
N PHE A 160 -20.54 -12.33 -12.87
CA PHE A 160 -19.16 -11.91 -13.08
C PHE A 160 -18.20 -12.85 -12.34
N LEU A 161 -18.42 -13.07 -11.04
CA LEU A 161 -17.56 -13.95 -10.25
C LEU A 161 -17.54 -15.39 -10.78
N ALA A 162 -18.68 -15.94 -11.22
CA ALA A 162 -18.73 -17.27 -11.81
C ALA A 162 -17.87 -17.40 -13.08
N LYS A 163 -17.87 -16.38 -13.95
CA LYS A 163 -17.00 -16.33 -15.15
C LYS A 163 -15.51 -16.27 -14.79
N HIS A 164 -15.19 -15.67 -13.64
CA HIS A 164 -13.83 -15.50 -13.14
C HIS A 164 -13.45 -16.53 -12.06
N ASN A 165 -14.10 -17.69 -12.04
CA ASN A 165 -13.83 -18.80 -11.10
C ASN A 165 -13.83 -18.38 -9.62
N TRP A 166 -14.73 -17.46 -9.27
CA TRP A 166 -14.90 -16.91 -7.92
C TRP A 166 -13.63 -16.23 -7.38
N GLN A 167 -12.73 -15.78 -8.25
CA GLN A 167 -11.54 -15.02 -7.90
C GLN A 167 -11.80 -13.52 -8.01
N ASN A 168 -11.21 -12.73 -7.11
CA ASN A 168 -11.18 -11.29 -7.27
C ASN A 168 -10.17 -10.91 -8.35
N THR A 169 -10.67 -10.69 -9.56
CA THR A 169 -9.89 -10.25 -10.73
C THR A 169 -10.48 -8.96 -11.30
N MET A 170 -11.25 -8.23 -10.48
CA MET A 170 -11.88 -6.98 -10.88
C MET A 170 -10.83 -5.93 -11.19
N THR A 171 -11.05 -5.18 -12.26
CA THR A 171 -10.30 -3.97 -12.61
C THR A 171 -11.27 -2.82 -12.76
N LEU A 172 -10.77 -1.58 -12.84
CA LEU A 172 -11.61 -0.41 -13.09
C LEU A 172 -12.44 -0.51 -14.39
N THR A 173 -11.97 -1.30 -15.36
CA THR A 173 -12.60 -1.46 -16.68
C THR A 173 -13.19 -2.85 -16.94
N ASP A 174 -13.10 -3.77 -15.97
CA ASP A 174 -13.67 -5.12 -16.04
C ASP A 174 -14.11 -5.57 -14.64
N ASN A 175 -15.41 -5.41 -14.37
CA ASN A 175 -16.05 -5.56 -13.05
C ASN A 175 -17.57 -5.78 -13.21
N PRO A 176 -18.32 -6.07 -12.12
CA PRO A 176 -19.77 -6.31 -12.18
C PRO A 176 -20.58 -5.21 -12.87
N TYR A 177 -20.24 -3.92 -12.65
CA TYR A 177 -20.89 -2.79 -13.31
C TYR A 177 -20.73 -2.89 -14.83
N THR A 178 -19.49 -3.05 -15.30
CA THR A 178 -19.22 -3.16 -16.75
C THR A 178 -19.88 -4.35 -17.41
N HIS A 179 -19.98 -5.50 -16.71
CA HIS A 179 -20.68 -6.69 -17.19
C HIS A 179 -22.20 -6.46 -17.31
N VAL A 180 -22.83 -5.79 -16.33
CA VAL A 180 -24.28 -5.53 -16.37
C VAL A 180 -24.65 -4.48 -17.41
N HIS A 181 -23.84 -3.44 -17.55
CA HIS A 181 -24.09 -2.34 -18.49
C HIS A 181 -23.49 -2.57 -19.88
N ASN A 182 -22.83 -3.72 -20.12
CA ASN A 182 -22.15 -4.07 -21.37
C ASN A 182 -21.15 -2.99 -21.82
N CYS A 183 -20.31 -2.52 -20.89
CA CYS A 183 -19.35 -1.44 -21.13
C CYS A 183 -17.92 -1.78 -20.70
N THR A 184 -17.52 -3.06 -20.79
CA THR A 184 -16.13 -3.50 -20.56
C THR A 184 -15.14 -2.68 -21.38
N GLY A 185 -14.02 -2.29 -20.77
CA GLY A 185 -13.01 -1.40 -21.35
C GLY A 185 -13.20 0.08 -21.00
N LYS A 186 -14.30 0.45 -20.33
CA LYS A 186 -14.52 1.80 -19.76
C LYS A 186 -14.69 1.72 -18.26
N THR A 187 -14.26 2.75 -17.55
CA THR A 187 -14.61 2.88 -16.12
C THR A 187 -16.10 3.21 -15.97
N MET A 188 -16.65 3.00 -14.77
CA MET A 188 -18.02 3.40 -14.46
C MET A 188 -18.24 4.90 -14.76
N PHE A 189 -17.30 5.74 -14.32
CA PHE A 189 -17.38 7.19 -14.51
C PHE A 189 -17.29 7.60 -15.99
N ASP A 190 -16.41 6.98 -16.78
CA ASP A 190 -16.33 7.24 -18.22
C ASP A 190 -17.65 6.87 -18.91
N TYR A 191 -18.20 5.70 -18.59
CA TYR A 191 -19.46 5.26 -19.19
C TYR A 191 -20.65 6.15 -18.80
N ILE A 192 -20.77 6.55 -17.54
CA ILE A 192 -21.85 7.44 -17.08
C ILE A 192 -21.73 8.83 -17.73
N SER A 193 -20.51 9.31 -17.99
CA SER A 193 -20.28 10.62 -18.59
C SER A 193 -20.87 10.77 -20.01
N GLU A 194 -21.12 9.66 -20.69
CA GLU A 194 -21.80 9.63 -21.99
C GLU A 194 -23.30 9.95 -21.90
N PHE A 195 -23.87 9.97 -20.69
CA PHE A 195 -25.28 10.19 -20.43
C PHE A 195 -25.48 11.37 -19.45
N PRO A 196 -25.63 12.61 -19.96
CA PRO A 196 -25.68 13.81 -19.12
C PRO A 196 -26.71 13.77 -17.99
N GLU A 197 -27.90 13.21 -18.22
CA GLU A 197 -28.94 13.09 -17.19
C GLU A 197 -28.57 12.10 -16.08
N ARG A 198 -27.86 11.01 -16.41
CA ARG A 198 -27.38 10.02 -15.42
C ARG A 198 -26.25 10.61 -14.60
N LEU A 199 -25.30 11.29 -15.26
CA LEU A 199 -24.20 11.99 -14.61
C LEU A 199 -24.71 13.08 -13.65
N SER A 200 -25.67 13.91 -14.09
CA SER A 200 -26.28 14.93 -13.23
C SER A 200 -26.89 14.31 -11.97
N ARG A 201 -27.60 13.19 -12.13
CA ARG A 201 -28.24 12.50 -11.00
C ARG A 201 -27.23 11.88 -10.04
N LEU A 202 -26.15 11.29 -10.56
CA LEU A 202 -25.02 10.80 -9.76
C LEU A 202 -24.43 11.94 -8.92
N ASN A 203 -24.16 13.09 -9.54
CA ASN A 203 -23.64 14.27 -8.86
C ASN A 203 -24.58 14.79 -7.76
N ASP A 204 -25.89 14.84 -8.03
CA ASP A 204 -26.90 15.27 -7.05
C ASP A 204 -27.00 14.28 -5.87
N ALA A 205 -26.90 12.98 -6.15
CA ALA A 205 -26.90 11.94 -5.12
C ALA A 205 -25.64 11.97 -4.24
N MET A 206 -24.47 12.20 -4.84
CA MET A 206 -23.22 12.38 -4.11
C MET A 206 -23.32 13.57 -3.16
N MET A 207 -23.78 14.73 -3.64
CA MET A 207 -24.00 15.92 -2.80
C MET A 207 -24.99 15.66 -1.65
N ALA A 208 -26.08 14.96 -1.95
CA ALA A 208 -27.11 14.62 -0.98
C ALA A 208 -26.56 13.74 0.16
N GLN A 209 -25.77 12.71 -0.17
CA GLN A 209 -25.13 11.86 0.83
C GLN A 209 -24.13 12.67 1.66
N ASP A 210 -23.37 13.55 1.03
CA ASP A 210 -22.37 14.34 1.71
C ASP A 210 -22.97 15.33 2.70
N SER A 211 -24.12 15.91 2.37
CA SER A 211 -24.85 16.83 3.26
C SER A 211 -25.53 16.10 4.43
N ALA A 212 -25.84 14.82 4.26
CA ALA A 212 -26.47 14.00 5.29
C ALA A 212 -25.47 13.47 6.33
N LEU A 213 -24.17 13.44 6.00
CA LEU A 213 -23.11 13.00 6.90
C LEU A 213 -22.55 14.19 7.69
N VAL A 214 -22.75 14.18 9.00
CA VAL A 214 -22.10 15.15 9.90
C VAL A 214 -20.63 14.76 10.07
N VAL A 215 -19.81 15.17 9.10
CA VAL A 215 -18.35 15.00 9.13
C VAL A 215 -17.69 16.21 9.80
N HIS A 216 -18.36 17.37 9.74
CA HIS A 216 -17.93 18.58 10.41
C HIS A 216 -17.86 18.35 11.93
N GLY A 217 -16.72 18.69 12.53
CA GLY A 217 -16.45 18.47 13.94
C GLY A 217 -15.79 17.12 14.30
N LEU A 218 -15.59 16.21 13.34
CA LEU A 218 -14.78 14.99 13.59
C LEU A 218 -13.30 15.32 13.83
N TYR A 219 -12.78 16.31 13.09
CA TYR A 219 -11.43 16.81 13.24
C TYR A 219 -11.47 18.25 13.80
N PRO A 220 -10.76 18.54 14.91
CA PRO A 220 -10.79 19.87 15.52
C PRO A 220 -9.81 20.81 14.80
N PHE A 221 -10.22 21.32 13.63
CA PHE A 221 -9.39 22.11 12.72
C PHE A 221 -8.74 23.32 13.41
N THR A 222 -9.49 24.20 14.08
CA THR A 222 -8.88 25.37 14.74
C THR A 222 -7.91 24.99 15.85
N GLN A 223 -8.18 23.92 16.60
CA GLN A 223 -7.29 23.46 17.68
C GLN A 223 -5.96 22.92 17.12
N GLU A 224 -6.03 22.10 16.06
CA GLU A 224 -4.87 21.40 15.50
C GLU A 224 -4.08 22.22 14.47
N LEU A 225 -4.72 23.22 13.85
CA LEU A 225 -4.15 24.04 12.78
C LEU A 225 -3.93 25.51 13.18
N GLY A 226 -4.69 26.05 14.13
CA GLY A 226 -4.73 27.49 14.39
C GLY A 226 -3.39 28.12 14.77
N GLY A 227 -2.54 27.40 15.50
CA GLY A 227 -1.19 27.85 15.85
C GLY A 227 -0.18 27.78 14.69
N LEU A 228 -0.51 27.05 13.62
CA LEU A 228 0.33 26.85 12.44
C LEU A 228 -0.13 27.71 11.27
N ALA A 229 -1.43 28.01 11.18
CA ALA A 229 -2.03 28.75 10.08
C ALA A 229 -1.53 30.20 10.00
N ARG A 230 -1.14 30.62 8.79
CA ARG A 230 -0.64 31.96 8.47
C ARG A 230 -1.48 32.57 7.36
N ASP A 231 -1.54 33.90 7.29
CA ASP A 231 -2.39 34.61 6.32
C ASP A 231 -1.92 34.38 4.86
N ASP A 232 -0.63 34.15 4.64
CA ASP A 232 0.02 33.89 3.36
C ASP A 232 0.20 32.39 3.03
N GLY A 233 -0.02 31.50 3.99
CA GLY A 233 0.12 30.04 3.84
C GLY A 233 -1.11 29.34 3.26
N VAL A 234 -0.93 28.10 2.81
CA VAL A 234 -2.05 27.22 2.41
C VAL A 234 -2.46 26.33 3.57
N THR A 235 -3.71 26.46 4.00
CA THR A 235 -4.22 25.75 5.18
C THR A 235 -4.84 24.42 4.79
N ILE A 236 -5.72 24.39 3.79
CA ILE A 236 -6.36 23.16 3.33
C ILE A 236 -6.35 23.11 1.81
N VAL A 237 -5.91 21.97 1.27
CA VAL A 237 -6.13 21.56 -0.12
C VAL A 237 -7.14 20.41 -0.10
N ASP A 238 -8.33 20.63 -0.63
CA ASP A 238 -9.39 19.63 -0.77
C ASP A 238 -9.23 18.88 -2.10
N VAL A 239 -8.69 17.67 -2.04
CA VAL A 239 -8.27 16.87 -3.18
C VAL A 239 -9.42 15.96 -3.64
N GLY A 240 -9.96 16.22 -4.82
CA GLY A 240 -11.18 15.57 -5.31
C GLY A 240 -12.42 16.06 -4.57
N GLY A 241 -12.46 17.34 -4.17
CA GLY A 241 -13.50 17.90 -3.30
C GLY A 241 -14.85 18.16 -3.99
N GLY A 242 -15.01 17.80 -5.27
CA GLY A 242 -16.23 17.96 -6.03
C GLY A 242 -16.66 19.43 -6.13
N ARG A 243 -17.84 19.75 -5.60
CA ARG A 243 -18.37 21.13 -5.60
C ARG A 243 -17.84 22.01 -4.45
N GLY A 244 -16.92 21.52 -3.61
CA GLY A 244 -16.29 22.29 -2.53
C GLY A 244 -17.17 22.63 -1.33
N HIS A 245 -18.33 21.98 -1.19
CA HIS A 245 -19.30 22.24 -0.12
C HIS A 245 -18.71 22.02 1.28
N ILE A 246 -17.86 21.01 1.45
CA ILE A 246 -17.23 20.72 2.75
C ILE A 246 -16.20 21.77 3.11
N LEU A 247 -15.42 22.23 2.13
CA LEU A 247 -14.43 23.29 2.33
C LEU A 247 -15.11 24.62 2.70
N ARG A 248 -16.26 24.90 2.09
CA ARG A 248 -17.14 26.02 2.49
C ARG A 248 -17.63 25.87 3.92
N GLN A 249 -18.13 24.70 4.31
CA GLN A 249 -18.60 24.46 5.67
C GLN A 249 -17.46 24.61 6.69
N ILE A 250 -16.27 24.09 6.40
CA ILE A 250 -15.08 24.29 7.24
C ILE A 250 -14.76 25.79 7.35
N ARG A 251 -14.81 26.54 6.25
CA ARG A 251 -14.59 27.99 6.26
C ARG A 251 -15.58 28.78 7.10
N GLU A 252 -16.87 28.46 7.00
CA GLU A 252 -17.94 29.15 7.75
C GLU A 252 -17.88 28.85 9.25
N SER A 253 -17.51 27.62 9.60
CA SER A 253 -17.46 27.12 10.98
C SER A 253 -16.17 27.44 11.73
N GLU A 254 -15.06 27.61 11.00
CA GLU A 254 -13.73 27.91 11.55
C GLU A 254 -13.26 29.30 11.09
N PRO A 255 -14.00 30.39 11.34
CA PRO A 255 -13.71 31.71 10.75
C PRO A 255 -12.39 32.30 11.24
N SER A 256 -11.86 31.83 12.37
CA SER A 256 -10.55 32.20 12.89
C SER A 256 -9.37 31.50 12.20
N LEU A 257 -9.64 30.44 11.42
CA LEU A 257 -8.60 29.67 10.77
C LEU A 257 -8.11 30.42 9.52
N LYS A 258 -6.89 30.95 9.64
CA LYS A 258 -6.23 31.79 8.64
C LYS A 258 -5.79 31.00 7.41
N GLY A 259 -5.34 31.73 6.39
CA GLY A 259 -4.69 31.19 5.19
C GLY A 259 -5.65 30.83 4.06
N ARG A 260 -5.08 30.21 3.03
CA ARG A 260 -5.72 29.87 1.76
C ARG A 260 -6.36 28.48 1.82
N PHE A 261 -7.52 28.37 1.19
CA PHE A 261 -8.31 27.15 1.10
C PHE A 261 -8.49 26.86 -0.38
N ILE A 262 -7.96 25.73 -0.85
CA ILE A 262 -7.88 25.41 -2.28
C ILE A 262 -8.74 24.19 -2.54
N LEU A 263 -9.66 24.29 -3.48
CA LEU A 263 -10.41 23.15 -4.00
C LEU A 263 -9.70 22.60 -5.24
N GLN A 264 -9.43 21.30 -5.25
CA GLN A 264 -8.91 20.60 -6.42
C GLN A 264 -9.89 19.56 -6.95
N ASP A 265 -10.16 19.61 -8.24
CA ASP A 265 -10.91 18.59 -8.97
C ASP A 265 -10.59 18.67 -10.47
N ARG A 266 -11.20 17.80 -11.29
CA ARG A 266 -11.05 17.81 -12.74
C ARG A 266 -11.52 19.15 -13.34
N PRO A 267 -10.97 19.57 -14.50
CA PRO A 267 -11.30 20.85 -15.14
C PRO A 267 -12.80 21.12 -15.26
N ILE A 268 -13.57 20.13 -15.72
CA ILE A 268 -15.02 20.26 -15.91
C ILE A 268 -15.78 20.58 -14.61
N VAL A 269 -15.37 19.99 -13.48
CA VAL A 269 -16.00 20.22 -12.18
C VAL A 269 -15.68 21.63 -11.66
N ILE A 270 -14.44 22.08 -11.88
CA ILE A 270 -13.98 23.41 -11.50
C ILE A 270 -14.65 24.50 -12.35
N GLU A 271 -14.81 24.28 -13.66
CA GLU A 271 -15.49 25.23 -14.56
C GLU A 271 -16.96 25.45 -14.17
N GLU A 272 -17.65 24.40 -13.71
CA GLU A 272 -19.04 24.47 -13.27
C GLU A 272 -19.23 25.20 -11.93
N ASN A 273 -18.30 25.04 -10.98
CA ASN A 273 -18.52 25.42 -9.57
C ASN A 273 -17.55 26.48 -9.03
N GLY A 274 -16.42 26.73 -9.69
CA GLY A 274 -15.32 27.53 -9.14
C GLY A 274 -15.69 28.98 -8.79
N ARG A 275 -16.54 29.63 -9.59
CA ARG A 275 -16.93 31.04 -9.38
C ARG A 275 -17.73 31.28 -8.09
N ASP A 276 -18.55 30.32 -7.66
CA ASP A 276 -19.30 30.45 -6.39
C ASP A 276 -18.35 30.34 -5.18
N LEU A 277 -17.33 29.51 -5.30
CA LEU A 277 -16.36 29.24 -4.23
C LEU A 277 -15.42 30.43 -3.96
N GLU A 278 -15.04 31.17 -5.00
CA GLU A 278 -14.25 32.40 -4.85
C GLU A 278 -14.95 33.41 -3.92
N SER A 279 -16.29 33.50 -3.97
CA SER A 279 -17.06 34.37 -3.08
C SER A 279 -16.98 33.99 -1.60
N HIS A 280 -16.59 32.74 -1.32
CA HIS A 280 -16.36 32.20 0.04
C HIS A 280 -14.87 32.23 0.42
N GLY A 281 -14.01 32.88 -0.39
CA GLY A 281 -12.57 32.92 -0.15
C GLY A 281 -11.89 31.55 -0.32
N ILE A 282 -12.44 30.72 -1.23
CA ILE A 282 -11.91 29.42 -1.62
C ILE A 282 -11.40 29.53 -3.06
N GLU A 283 -10.19 29.03 -3.29
CA GLU A 283 -9.51 29.10 -4.58
C GLU A 283 -9.77 27.81 -5.38
N PRO A 284 -10.45 27.88 -6.53
CA PRO A 284 -10.63 26.71 -7.38
C PRO A 284 -9.36 26.41 -8.20
N MET A 285 -8.98 25.14 -8.29
CA MET A 285 -7.80 24.69 -9.04
C MET A 285 -8.09 23.38 -9.78
N ALA A 286 -7.98 23.38 -11.11
CA ALA A 286 -8.07 22.15 -11.88
C ALA A 286 -6.82 21.27 -11.62
N HIS A 287 -7.04 20.04 -11.16
CA HIS A 287 -5.95 19.09 -10.90
C HIS A 287 -6.44 17.64 -11.02
N ASP A 288 -5.62 16.81 -11.66
CA ASP A 288 -5.75 15.36 -11.66
C ASP A 288 -4.81 14.80 -10.58
N PHE A 289 -5.38 14.17 -9.55
CA PHE A 289 -4.62 13.65 -8.40
C PHE A 289 -3.67 12.49 -8.74
N PHE A 290 -3.76 11.92 -9.94
CA PHE A 290 -2.77 10.96 -10.44
C PHE A 290 -1.49 11.66 -10.91
N GLN A 291 -1.52 12.97 -11.10
CA GLN A 291 -0.35 13.80 -11.36
C GLN A 291 0.28 14.28 -10.05
N ALA A 292 1.52 14.75 -10.12
CA ALA A 292 2.21 15.32 -8.97
C ALA A 292 1.41 16.51 -8.39
N GLN A 293 1.20 16.50 -7.06
CA GLN A 293 0.44 17.52 -6.36
C GLN A 293 1.14 18.90 -6.49
N PRO A 294 0.50 19.91 -7.12
CA PRO A 294 1.12 21.20 -7.42
C PRO A 294 1.25 22.12 -6.21
N ILE A 295 0.36 22.02 -5.23
CA ILE A 295 0.45 22.81 -4.01
C ILE A 295 1.41 22.10 -3.05
N LYS A 296 2.45 22.81 -2.60
CA LYS A 296 3.46 22.27 -1.67
C LYS A 296 3.26 22.87 -0.27
N GLY A 297 3.60 22.10 0.76
CA GLY A 297 3.66 22.58 2.15
C GLY A 297 2.31 22.96 2.77
N ALA A 298 1.17 22.53 2.22
CA ALA A 298 -0.13 22.81 2.84
C ALA A 298 -0.24 22.16 4.23
N LEU A 299 -0.94 22.80 5.19
CA LEU A 299 -1.12 22.20 6.52
C LEU A 299 -1.93 20.90 6.46
N VAL A 300 -2.89 20.82 5.54
CA VAL A 300 -3.76 19.66 5.31
C VAL A 300 -3.95 19.41 3.81
N TYR A 301 -3.69 18.18 3.38
CA TYR A 301 -4.28 17.60 2.17
C TYR A 301 -5.51 16.78 2.60
N TYR A 302 -6.69 17.30 2.32
CA TYR A 302 -7.96 16.73 2.74
C TYR A 302 -8.51 15.87 1.59
N VAL A 303 -8.78 14.60 1.85
CA VAL A 303 -9.30 13.65 0.87
C VAL A 303 -10.55 13.05 1.46
N ARG A 304 -11.71 13.21 0.82
CA ARG A 304 -12.98 12.73 1.36
C ARG A 304 -13.77 11.98 0.31
N ARG A 305 -14.10 10.72 0.58
CA ARG A 305 -14.89 9.87 -0.33
C ARG A 305 -14.32 9.85 -1.74
N VAL A 306 -13.01 9.67 -1.79
CA VAL A 306 -12.27 9.53 -3.04
C VAL A 306 -11.68 8.15 -3.06
N PHE A 307 -10.91 7.79 -2.04
CA PHE A 307 -10.13 6.55 -2.06
C PHE A 307 -10.99 5.29 -2.01
N HIS A 308 -12.22 5.35 -1.51
CA HIS A 308 -13.12 4.21 -1.57
C HIS A 308 -13.57 3.83 -2.99
N ASP A 309 -13.45 4.73 -3.96
CA ASP A 309 -13.76 4.47 -5.36
C ASP A 309 -12.64 3.71 -6.10
N TRP A 310 -11.46 3.60 -5.48
CA TRP A 310 -10.24 3.13 -6.15
C TRP A 310 -9.66 1.87 -5.47
N PRO A 311 -9.07 0.94 -6.25
CA PRO A 311 -8.24 -0.12 -5.72
C PRO A 311 -6.95 0.40 -5.06
N ASP A 312 -6.27 -0.50 -4.36
CA ASP A 312 -5.11 -0.16 -3.51
C ASP A 312 -3.93 0.44 -4.30
N ASP A 313 -3.68 0.01 -5.53
CA ASP A 313 -2.57 0.52 -6.34
C ASP A 313 -2.76 1.98 -6.76
N GLU A 314 -3.98 2.34 -7.18
CA GLU A 314 -4.35 3.72 -7.51
C GLU A 314 -4.31 4.61 -6.26
N VAL A 315 -4.87 4.14 -5.13
CA VAL A 315 -4.80 4.88 -3.85
C VAL A 315 -3.35 5.12 -3.43
N ARG A 316 -2.49 4.10 -3.54
CA ARG A 316 -1.05 4.23 -3.24
C ARG A 316 -0.39 5.27 -4.14
N GLN A 317 -0.70 5.30 -5.43
CA GLN A 317 -0.15 6.29 -6.36
C GLN A 317 -0.54 7.72 -5.96
N ILE A 318 -1.82 7.94 -5.60
CA ILE A 318 -2.30 9.26 -5.17
C ILE A 318 -1.63 9.66 -3.85
N LEU A 319 -1.55 8.74 -2.87
CA LEU A 319 -0.89 9.00 -1.60
C LEU A 319 0.59 9.36 -1.76
N VAL A 320 1.31 8.72 -2.69
CA VAL A 320 2.70 9.07 -3.03
C VAL A 320 2.80 10.49 -3.60
N ASN A 321 1.88 10.88 -4.48
CA ASN A 321 1.84 12.24 -5.03
C ASN A 321 1.59 13.30 -3.95
N LEU A 322 0.70 13.00 -2.99
CA LEU A 322 0.42 13.86 -1.85
C LEU A 322 1.60 13.95 -0.89
N ALA A 323 2.20 12.80 -0.52
CA ALA A 323 3.38 12.75 0.34
C ALA A 323 4.55 13.58 -0.24
N ALA A 324 4.77 13.53 -1.55
CA ALA A 324 5.79 14.33 -2.24
C ALA A 324 5.52 15.86 -2.23
N ALA A 325 4.37 16.30 -1.73
CA ALA A 325 4.02 17.70 -1.56
C ALA A 325 3.97 18.16 -0.10
N MET A 326 4.13 17.25 0.85
CA MET A 326 4.06 17.54 2.27
C MET A 326 5.36 18.11 2.83
N GLU A 327 5.23 18.93 3.87
CA GLU A 327 6.31 19.36 4.78
C GLU A 327 6.05 18.83 6.19
N GLU A 328 6.86 19.24 7.18
CA GLU A 328 6.85 18.61 8.52
C GLU A 328 5.54 18.83 9.27
N HIS A 329 4.96 20.01 9.07
CA HIS A 329 3.65 20.38 9.62
C HIS A 329 2.47 19.82 8.82
N SER A 330 2.70 19.26 7.63
CA SER A 330 1.63 18.77 6.77
C SER A 330 1.03 17.48 7.31
N ARG A 331 -0.27 17.31 7.08
CA ARG A 331 -0.98 16.05 7.32
C ARG A 331 -1.90 15.73 6.15
N ILE A 332 -2.15 14.44 5.93
CA ILE A 332 -3.26 14.00 5.08
C ILE A 332 -4.41 13.61 6.00
N LEU A 333 -5.60 14.13 5.72
CA LEU A 333 -6.83 13.75 6.40
C LEU A 333 -7.71 13.00 5.40
N ILE A 334 -7.84 11.69 5.59
CA ILE A 334 -8.64 10.81 4.74
C ILE A 334 -9.97 10.56 5.43
N VAL A 335 -11.06 10.93 4.79
CA VAL A 335 -12.41 10.88 5.35
C VAL A 335 -13.24 9.87 4.59
N GLU A 336 -13.38 8.69 5.18
CA GLU A 336 -13.99 7.51 4.56
C GLU A 336 -14.80 6.69 5.57
N PHE A 337 -15.62 5.76 5.09
CA PHE A 337 -16.14 4.71 5.97
C PHE A 337 -14.98 3.86 6.46
N ILE A 338 -14.86 3.72 7.77
CA ILE A 338 -13.80 2.90 8.35
C ILE A 338 -14.39 1.58 8.80
N MET A 339 -14.10 0.53 8.03
CA MET A 339 -14.65 -0.80 8.26
C MET A 339 -14.13 -1.36 9.59
N PRO A 340 -15.02 -1.83 10.48
CA PRO A 340 -14.58 -2.56 11.65
C PRO A 340 -14.11 -3.96 11.24
N GLU A 341 -13.06 -4.44 11.89
CA GLU A 341 -12.52 -5.79 11.67
C GLU A 341 -13.54 -6.89 12.02
N VAL A 342 -14.45 -6.61 12.96
CA VAL A 342 -15.50 -7.52 13.41
C VAL A 342 -16.76 -6.70 13.70
N GLY A 343 -17.93 -7.24 13.32
CA GLY A 343 -19.21 -6.62 13.67
C GLY A 343 -19.63 -5.46 12.76
N ALA A 344 -19.25 -5.51 11.48
CA ALA A 344 -19.71 -4.55 10.48
C ALA A 344 -21.25 -4.45 10.45
N THR A 345 -21.74 -3.22 10.32
CA THR A 345 -23.19 -2.96 10.22
C THR A 345 -23.71 -3.24 8.81
N MET A 346 -25.03 -3.32 8.65
CA MET A 346 -25.62 -3.38 7.31
C MET A 346 -25.27 -2.15 6.47
N SER A 347 -25.11 -0.97 7.08
CA SER A 347 -24.68 0.24 6.38
C SER A 347 -23.24 0.11 5.86
N ASN A 348 -22.35 -0.54 6.63
CA ASN A 348 -20.99 -0.84 6.18
C ASN A 348 -21.02 -1.80 4.98
N ALA A 349 -21.76 -2.91 5.10
CA ALA A 349 -21.83 -3.92 4.05
C ALA A 349 -22.48 -3.39 2.75
N TYR A 350 -23.54 -2.59 2.88
CA TYR A 350 -24.19 -1.95 1.73
C TYR A 350 -23.22 -1.04 0.97
N MET A 351 -22.43 -0.22 1.68
CA MET A 351 -21.50 0.70 1.04
C MET A 351 -20.36 -0.08 0.36
N ASP A 352 -19.75 -1.04 1.07
CA ASP A 352 -18.67 -1.87 0.53
C ASP A 352 -19.11 -2.63 -0.73
N HIS A 353 -20.29 -3.25 -0.70
CA HIS A 353 -20.83 -3.92 -1.88
C HIS A 353 -21.15 -2.97 -3.03
N THR A 354 -21.53 -1.72 -2.73
CA THR A 354 -21.75 -0.69 -3.75
C THR A 354 -20.43 -0.37 -4.45
N MET A 355 -19.38 -0.08 -3.67
CA MET A 355 -18.03 0.22 -4.20
C MET A 355 -17.45 -0.96 -4.99
N MET A 356 -17.61 -2.18 -4.46
CA MET A 356 -17.15 -3.41 -5.11
C MET A 356 -17.71 -3.58 -6.54
N THR A 357 -18.92 -3.06 -6.83
CA THR A 357 -19.51 -3.21 -8.17
C THR A 357 -18.65 -2.59 -9.28
N PHE A 358 -17.82 -1.60 -8.97
CA PHE A 358 -16.93 -0.91 -9.90
C PHE A 358 -15.46 -0.95 -9.46
N ALA A 359 -15.08 -1.97 -8.67
CA ALA A 359 -13.73 -2.23 -8.15
C ALA A 359 -13.23 -1.28 -7.03
N GLY A 360 -14.11 -0.44 -6.48
CA GLY A 360 -13.83 0.30 -5.25
C GLY A 360 -13.79 -0.61 -4.02
N VAL A 361 -13.24 -0.11 -2.91
CA VAL A 361 -12.98 -0.89 -1.69
C VAL A 361 -13.18 -0.05 -0.44
N GLU A 362 -14.02 -0.53 0.49
CA GLU A 362 -14.07 0.02 1.84
C GLU A 362 -13.01 -0.63 2.73
N ARG A 363 -12.32 0.18 3.55
CA ARG A 363 -11.06 -0.22 4.19
C ARG A 363 -11.11 -0.18 5.71
N THR A 364 -10.44 -1.14 6.35
CA THR A 364 -10.23 -1.13 7.81
C THR A 364 -9.07 -0.22 8.18
N GLU A 365 -8.90 0.08 9.48
CA GLU A 365 -7.73 0.82 9.97
C GLU A 365 -6.41 0.13 9.61
N LYS A 366 -6.36 -1.21 9.58
CA LYS A 366 -5.16 -1.95 9.19
C LYS A 366 -4.86 -1.80 7.71
N ASN A 367 -5.88 -1.81 6.85
CA ASN A 367 -5.68 -1.55 5.42
C ASN A 367 -5.13 -0.14 5.21
N TRP A 368 -5.68 0.86 5.90
CA TRP A 368 -5.17 2.24 5.85
C TRP A 368 -3.72 2.34 6.32
N ALA A 369 -3.38 1.75 7.47
CA ALA A 369 -2.02 1.77 7.99
C ALA A 369 -1.01 1.20 6.98
N ASN A 370 -1.35 0.06 6.36
CA ASN A 370 -0.51 -0.58 5.34
C ASN A 370 -0.35 0.29 4.07
N LEU A 371 -1.43 0.86 3.55
CA LEU A 371 -1.38 1.73 2.35
C LEU A 371 -0.57 3.01 2.60
N LEU A 372 -0.76 3.62 3.77
CA LEU A 372 0.00 4.81 4.16
C LEU A 372 1.48 4.50 4.29
N GLU A 373 1.84 3.37 4.91
CA GLU A 373 3.24 2.96 5.05
C GLU A 373 3.92 2.75 3.69
N GLN A 374 3.24 2.10 2.74
CA GLN A 374 3.73 1.92 1.37
C GLN A 374 3.93 3.24 0.62
N ALA A 375 3.24 4.31 1.02
CA ALA A 375 3.38 5.65 0.48
C ALA A 375 4.37 6.55 1.27
N GLY A 376 5.11 5.99 2.25
CA GLY A 376 6.05 6.74 3.09
C GLY A 376 5.39 7.62 4.15
N LEU A 377 4.13 7.33 4.47
CA LEU A 377 3.33 8.04 5.46
C LEU A 377 3.18 7.20 6.72
N LYS A 378 3.15 7.87 7.86
CA LYS A 378 2.85 7.29 9.16
C LYS A 378 1.37 7.49 9.46
N PHE A 379 0.66 6.40 9.72
CA PHE A 379 -0.66 6.44 10.33
C PHE A 379 -0.55 7.03 11.75
N VAL A 380 -1.31 8.09 12.03
CA VAL A 380 -1.32 8.74 13.35
C VAL A 380 -2.44 8.16 14.21
N LYS A 381 -3.69 8.34 13.77
CA LYS A 381 -4.89 7.82 14.43
C LYS A 381 -6.12 8.02 13.54
N VAL A 382 -7.25 7.43 13.94
CA VAL A 382 -8.57 7.75 13.38
C VAL A 382 -9.36 8.63 14.35
N TRP A 383 -9.85 9.76 13.86
CA TRP A 383 -10.82 10.59 14.58
C TRP A 383 -12.22 10.10 14.29
N ARG A 384 -13.02 9.90 15.34
CA ARG A 384 -14.35 9.32 15.28
C ARG A 384 -15.28 10.07 16.23
N ALA A 385 -16.56 10.12 15.89
CA ALA A 385 -17.62 10.51 16.81
C ALA A 385 -18.58 9.32 17.04
N PRO A 386 -19.14 9.16 18.25
CA PRO A 386 -20.17 8.16 18.50
C PRO A 386 -21.30 8.29 17.48
N GLY A 387 -21.65 7.18 16.83
CA GLY A 387 -22.75 7.13 15.88
C GLY A 387 -22.48 7.65 14.48
N VAL A 388 -21.27 8.10 14.19
CA VAL A 388 -20.86 8.51 12.83
C VAL A 388 -20.10 7.35 12.18
N PRO A 389 -20.59 6.80 11.06
CA PRO A 389 -19.97 5.62 10.43
C PRO A 389 -18.68 5.96 9.66
N VAL A 390 -18.46 7.25 9.38
CA VAL A 390 -17.26 7.81 8.75
C VAL A 390 -16.25 8.18 9.83
N GLY A 391 -14.96 7.99 9.54
CA GLY A 391 -13.86 8.44 10.37
C GLY A 391 -12.86 9.30 9.58
N VAL A 392 -12.04 10.07 10.28
CA VAL A 392 -10.92 10.80 9.68
C VAL A 392 -9.63 10.08 10.02
N VAL A 393 -9.04 9.38 9.07
CA VAL A 393 -7.68 8.84 9.21
C VAL A 393 -6.70 10.00 9.05
N GLU A 394 -5.95 10.28 10.11
CA GLU A 394 -4.86 11.25 10.06
C GLU A 394 -3.54 10.52 9.74
N ALA A 395 -2.87 11.00 8.70
CA ALA A 395 -1.55 10.54 8.32
C ALA A 395 -0.57 11.72 8.26
N ARG A 396 0.69 11.45 8.58
CA ARG A 396 1.77 12.43 8.47
C ARG A 396 2.93 11.82 7.71
N LEU A 397 3.83 12.65 7.21
CA LEU A 397 5.11 12.17 6.73
C LEU A 397 5.81 11.35 7.82
N ASN A 398 6.34 10.18 7.46
CA ASN A 398 7.09 9.38 8.40
C ASN A 398 8.51 9.91 8.51
N TYR A 399 8.72 10.92 9.36
CA TYR A 399 10.03 11.55 9.53
C TYR A 399 11.12 10.61 10.00
N ALA A 400 10.82 9.55 10.77
CA ALA A 400 11.84 8.54 11.09
C ALA A 400 12.30 7.73 9.86
N GLN A 401 11.42 7.56 8.86
CA GLN A 401 11.79 7.03 7.52
C GLN A 401 12.40 8.11 6.60
N LEU A 402 12.09 9.40 6.80
CA LEU A 402 12.62 10.52 6.00
C LEU A 402 13.94 11.12 6.53
N GLU A 403 14.23 11.05 7.83
CA GLU A 403 15.48 11.41 8.51
C GLU A 403 16.52 10.30 8.38
N ALA A 404 16.06 9.03 8.34
CA ALA A 404 16.85 7.94 7.76
C ALA A 404 17.17 8.16 6.26
N LYS A 405 16.47 9.11 5.61
CA LYS A 405 16.64 9.48 4.19
C LYS A 405 17.14 10.91 3.93
N THR A 406 17.36 11.81 4.90
CA THR A 406 17.88 13.18 4.64
C THR A 406 18.25 13.99 5.91
N PRO A 407 19.30 14.83 5.86
CA PRO A 407 19.01 16.27 5.80
C PRO A 407 19.90 17.08 4.84
N MET A 408 19.28 17.82 3.90
CA MET A 408 19.40 19.27 3.65
C MET A 408 18.72 19.65 2.31
N GLU A 409 18.19 20.87 2.28
CA GLU A 409 17.14 21.41 1.40
C GLU A 409 17.54 21.90 -0.01
N HIS A 410 16.53 21.83 -0.89
CA HIS A 410 16.13 22.68 -2.01
C HIS A 410 17.01 22.90 -3.28
N GLN A 411 16.39 22.48 -4.41
CA GLN A 411 16.63 22.74 -5.85
C GLN A 411 17.55 21.78 -6.64
N PRO A 412 17.36 21.72 -7.97
CA PRO A 412 16.47 20.85 -8.72
C PRO A 412 17.14 19.52 -9.12
N VAL A 413 16.33 18.57 -9.59
CA VAL A 413 16.69 17.25 -10.16
C VAL A 413 18.03 17.27 -10.90
N SER A 414 19.12 16.95 -10.20
CA SER A 414 20.42 16.62 -10.80
C SER A 414 21.38 16.03 -9.76
N GLN A 415 20.95 15.04 -8.98
CA GLN A 415 21.88 14.18 -8.23
C GLN A 415 21.21 12.85 -7.89
N HIS A 416 21.16 11.97 -8.88
CA HIS A 416 20.97 10.54 -8.66
C HIS A 416 22.23 10.02 -7.97
N SER A 417 22.19 9.95 -6.64
CA SER A 417 23.10 9.12 -5.84
C SER A 417 22.32 8.22 -4.87
N LYS A 418 21.02 7.99 -5.12
CA LYS A 418 20.04 7.53 -4.12
C LYS A 418 19.53 6.08 -4.23
N ASP A 419 20.01 5.27 -5.17
CA ASP A 419 19.55 3.86 -5.30
C ASP A 419 20.53 2.82 -4.71
N CYS A 420 21.56 3.28 -3.96
CA CYS A 420 22.50 2.39 -3.28
C CYS A 420 22.33 2.37 -1.75
N PRO A 421 21.78 1.30 -1.15
CA PRO A 421 21.61 1.21 0.30
C PRO A 421 22.90 1.49 1.08
N THR A 422 22.84 2.40 2.06
CA THR A 422 24.03 2.90 2.79
C THR A 422 24.67 1.84 3.69
N ILE A 423 23.90 0.84 4.15
CA ILE A 423 24.32 -0.15 5.15
C ILE A 423 25.09 -1.32 4.55
N ALA A 424 24.67 -1.86 3.40
CA ALA A 424 25.37 -2.96 2.73
C ALA A 424 26.57 -2.44 1.95
N ARG A 425 27.66 -3.20 1.93
CA ARG A 425 28.89 -2.88 1.16
C ARG A 425 29.01 -3.67 -0.14
N VAL A 426 28.35 -4.82 -0.20
CA VAL A 426 28.37 -5.73 -1.34
C VAL A 426 26.92 -6.09 -1.67
N PHE A 427 26.56 -6.05 -2.95
CA PHE A 427 25.25 -6.39 -3.46
C PHE A 427 25.36 -7.54 -4.46
N GLN A 428 24.57 -8.59 -4.25
CA GLN A 428 24.26 -9.56 -5.28
C GLN A 428 23.07 -9.01 -6.08
N LEU A 429 23.33 -8.48 -7.27
CA LEU A 429 22.33 -7.76 -8.05
C LEU A 429 21.23 -8.70 -8.55
N SER A 430 21.62 -9.89 -9.04
CA SER A 430 20.70 -10.89 -9.57
C SER A 430 21.37 -12.24 -9.72
N PHE A 431 20.58 -13.23 -10.13
CA PHE A 431 21.07 -14.55 -10.51
C PHE A 431 21.22 -14.68 -12.03
N VAL A 432 22.33 -15.26 -12.48
CA VAL A 432 22.51 -15.88 -13.79
C VAL A 432 22.04 -17.32 -13.65
N THR A 433 20.83 -17.59 -14.12
CA THR A 433 20.16 -18.90 -13.98
C THR A 433 20.51 -19.86 -15.12
N ARG A 434 21.05 -19.32 -16.22
CA ARG A 434 21.72 -20.06 -17.30
C ARG A 434 22.89 -19.27 -17.87
N ILE A 435 24.00 -19.93 -18.14
CA ILE A 435 25.17 -19.40 -18.82
C ILE A 435 25.02 -19.55 -20.34
N ASN A 436 24.49 -20.68 -20.84
CA ASN A 436 24.27 -20.94 -22.27
C ASN A 436 22.77 -21.00 -22.59
N GLY A 437 22.08 -19.87 -22.45
CA GLY A 437 20.67 -19.72 -22.77
C GLY A 437 20.37 -19.61 -24.26
N ALA A 438 19.13 -19.21 -24.57
CA ALA A 438 18.70 -18.97 -25.95
C ALA A 438 19.60 -17.94 -26.65
N GLY A 439 20.06 -18.30 -27.86
CA GLY A 439 21.01 -17.47 -28.63
C GLY A 439 22.47 -17.61 -28.17
N GLY A 440 22.79 -18.53 -27.25
CA GLY A 440 24.15 -18.73 -26.73
C GLY A 440 24.60 -17.66 -25.71
N LEU A 441 23.64 -16.94 -25.13
CA LEU A 441 23.85 -15.87 -24.17
C LEU A 441 23.29 -16.22 -22.78
N PRO A 442 23.78 -15.57 -21.72
CA PRO A 442 23.28 -15.82 -20.37
C PRO A 442 21.80 -15.46 -20.19
N GLU A 443 21.12 -16.16 -19.29
CA GLU A 443 19.78 -15.81 -18.81
C GLU A 443 19.91 -15.34 -17.36
N VAL A 444 19.30 -14.20 -17.08
CA VAL A 444 19.36 -13.54 -15.77
C VAL A 444 17.96 -13.37 -15.20
N ASN A 445 17.86 -13.50 -13.88
CA ASN A 445 16.63 -13.28 -13.14
C ASN A 445 16.78 -12.09 -12.19
N PHE A 446 16.28 -10.93 -12.61
CA PHE A 446 16.23 -9.71 -11.79
C PHE A 446 15.03 -9.66 -10.83
N ALA A 447 14.30 -10.76 -10.65
CA ALA A 447 13.13 -10.90 -9.79
C ALA A 447 12.12 -9.74 -9.93
N ASN A 448 12.22 -8.73 -9.07
CA ASN A 448 11.26 -7.64 -8.86
C ASN A 448 11.45 -6.42 -9.79
N ALA A 449 12.19 -6.54 -10.90
CA ALA A 449 12.36 -5.44 -11.85
C ALA A 449 11.04 -4.98 -12.54
N GLY A 450 9.96 -5.76 -12.39
CA GLY A 450 8.69 -5.57 -13.10
C GLY A 450 8.85 -5.79 -14.61
N ASP A 451 7.86 -5.38 -15.40
CA ASP A 451 7.86 -5.47 -16.88
C ASP A 451 8.81 -4.47 -17.57
N ASN A 452 9.76 -3.87 -16.83
CA ASN A 452 10.61 -2.78 -17.32
C ASN A 452 11.86 -3.25 -18.09
N CYS A 453 12.23 -4.54 -18.01
CA CYS A 453 13.29 -5.12 -18.83
C CYS A 453 12.68 -5.88 -20.01
N THR A 454 13.21 -5.65 -21.22
CA THR A 454 12.81 -6.40 -22.42
C THR A 454 13.87 -7.46 -22.75
N THR A 455 13.63 -8.37 -23.70
CA THR A 455 14.67 -9.30 -24.17
C THR A 455 15.36 -8.76 -25.41
N PHE A 456 16.66 -9.02 -25.55
CA PHE A 456 17.32 -8.82 -26.85
C PHE A 456 16.74 -9.80 -27.87
N ALA A 457 16.41 -9.30 -29.06
CA ALA A 457 15.77 -10.07 -30.11
C ALA A 457 16.53 -11.38 -30.42
N GLY A 458 15.81 -12.52 -30.38
CA GLY A 458 16.38 -13.84 -30.65
C GLY A 458 17.12 -14.48 -29.46
N THR A 459 17.03 -13.88 -28.27
CA THR A 459 17.69 -14.34 -27.05
C THR A 459 16.73 -14.25 -25.86
N ASN A 460 17.10 -14.87 -24.74
CA ASN A 460 16.44 -14.66 -23.44
C ASN A 460 17.25 -13.72 -22.52
N LEU A 461 18.33 -13.11 -23.03
CA LEU A 461 19.10 -12.15 -22.28
C LEU A 461 18.27 -10.87 -22.10
N LEU A 462 18.09 -10.44 -20.86
CA LEU A 462 17.36 -9.22 -20.55
C LEU A 462 18.19 -7.98 -20.96
N SER A 463 17.53 -7.02 -21.59
CA SER A 463 17.99 -5.67 -21.88
C SER A 463 17.33 -4.74 -20.86
N CYS A 464 18.15 -4.22 -19.96
CA CYS A 464 17.74 -3.35 -18.86
C CYS A 464 18.58 -2.06 -18.88
N PRO A 465 18.52 -1.24 -19.96
CA PRO A 465 19.32 -0.02 -20.08
C PRO A 465 19.01 1.01 -18.98
N GLN A 466 17.85 0.91 -18.34
CA GLN A 466 17.50 1.68 -17.15
C GLN A 466 18.35 1.33 -15.91
N ILE A 467 19.15 0.26 -15.92
CA ILE A 467 20.11 -0.04 -14.86
C ILE A 467 21.48 0.65 -15.16
N GLU A 468 21.59 1.30 -16.33
CA GLU A 468 22.83 1.88 -16.86
C GLU A 468 22.81 3.38 -17.23
N TYR A 469 21.90 3.89 -18.08
CA TYR A 469 22.30 4.81 -19.18
C TYR A 469 22.32 6.35 -18.93
N PRO A 470 23.33 7.05 -19.52
CA PRO A 470 23.30 8.44 -20.00
C PRO A 470 23.36 8.54 -21.55
N HIS A 471 22.40 9.20 -22.24
CA HIS A 471 22.36 9.28 -23.72
C HIS A 471 22.87 10.61 -24.32
N PRO A 472 23.76 10.57 -25.33
CA PRO A 472 24.13 11.74 -26.12
C PRO A 472 23.38 11.75 -27.47
N TYR A 473 22.24 12.46 -27.59
CA TYR A 473 21.78 13.06 -28.88
C TYR A 473 20.56 13.99 -28.65
N PRO A 474 20.65 15.29 -28.97
CA PRO A 474 19.55 16.24 -28.82
C PRO A 474 18.87 16.46 -30.17
N GLN A 475 17.72 15.80 -30.45
CA GLN A 475 16.77 16.32 -31.46
C GLN A 475 15.38 15.66 -31.58
N LEU A 476 14.97 14.75 -30.70
CA LEU A 476 13.56 14.31 -30.61
C LEU A 476 13.13 14.24 -29.14
N ALA A 477 13.13 15.38 -28.46
CA ALA A 477 12.66 15.52 -27.09
C ALA A 477 11.16 15.84 -27.07
N SER A 478 10.35 14.81 -26.85
CA SER A 478 9.01 14.94 -26.27
C SER A 478 9.18 15.01 -24.75
N ALA A 479 8.62 16.04 -24.11
CA ALA A 479 8.91 16.44 -22.73
C ALA A 479 8.30 15.56 -21.62
N THR A 480 8.08 14.27 -21.88
CA THR A 480 7.50 13.34 -20.90
C THR A 480 8.32 12.05 -20.87
N LEU A 481 8.83 11.71 -19.69
CA LEU A 481 9.72 10.60 -19.34
C LEU A 481 11.16 10.66 -19.86
N THR A 482 12.05 11.16 -19.00
CA THR A 482 13.46 10.75 -19.00
C THR A 482 13.95 10.71 -17.56
N VAL A 483 13.81 9.55 -16.90
CA VAL A 483 14.54 9.28 -15.65
C VAL A 483 15.84 8.58 -16.08
N HIS A 484 16.95 9.30 -16.03
CA HIS A 484 18.29 8.73 -16.13
C HIS A 484 18.58 7.95 -14.84
N ARG A 485 18.62 6.62 -14.90
CA ARG A 485 19.01 5.76 -13.77
C ARG A 485 20.41 5.18 -14.05
N GLU A 486 21.36 5.51 -13.19
CA GLU A 486 22.77 5.10 -13.27
C GLU A 486 23.14 4.18 -12.07
N ASP A 487 22.32 3.19 -11.75
CA ASP A 487 22.37 2.50 -10.45
C ASP A 487 23.71 1.79 -10.18
N ILE A 488 24.27 1.10 -11.18
CA ILE A 488 25.56 0.41 -11.04
C ILE A 488 26.72 1.41 -10.89
N PRO A 489 26.93 2.38 -11.82
CA PRO A 489 27.99 3.40 -11.67
C PRO A 489 27.87 4.22 -10.39
N ILE A 490 26.64 4.60 -9.98
CA ILE A 490 26.39 5.33 -8.73
C ILE A 490 26.84 4.51 -7.53
N CYS A 491 26.37 3.27 -7.41
CA CYS A 491 26.76 2.38 -6.32
C CYS A 491 28.27 2.22 -6.23
N GLN A 492 28.93 2.00 -7.37
CA GLN A 492 30.38 1.88 -7.45
C GLN A 492 31.10 3.15 -7.04
N SER A 493 30.60 4.34 -7.44
CA SER A 493 31.14 5.63 -7.00
C SER A 493 31.04 5.85 -5.48
N LEU A 494 30.06 5.22 -4.84
CA LEU A 494 29.86 5.22 -3.38
C LEU A 494 30.69 4.12 -2.67
N GLY A 495 31.60 3.48 -3.40
CA GLY A 495 32.48 2.43 -2.88
C GLY A 495 31.76 1.12 -2.57
N LYS A 496 30.63 0.86 -3.24
CA LYS A 496 29.88 -0.39 -3.12
C LYS A 496 30.30 -1.37 -4.20
N THR A 497 30.33 -2.65 -3.86
CA THR A 497 30.67 -3.72 -4.78
C THR A 497 29.39 -4.34 -5.34
N ILE A 498 29.26 -4.41 -6.66
CA ILE A 498 28.13 -5.03 -7.36
C ILE A 498 28.58 -6.35 -7.99
N LEU A 499 27.98 -7.45 -7.56
CA LEU A 499 28.27 -8.80 -8.05
C LEU A 499 27.03 -9.39 -8.73
N LEU A 500 27.25 -10.34 -9.64
CA LEU A 500 26.22 -11.23 -10.17
C LEU A 500 26.46 -12.65 -9.67
N SER A 501 25.43 -13.25 -9.08
CA SER A 501 25.51 -14.64 -8.63
C SER A 501 25.14 -15.59 -9.77
N ILE A 502 25.89 -16.67 -9.93
CA ILE A 502 25.71 -17.68 -10.95
C ILE A 502 25.22 -18.94 -10.24
N GLY A 503 24.04 -19.41 -10.63
CA GLY A 503 23.37 -20.52 -9.96
C GLY A 503 22.02 -20.12 -9.38
N GLY A 504 21.83 -20.39 -8.10
CA GLY A 504 20.58 -20.35 -7.35
C GLY A 504 19.74 -21.63 -7.50
N ALA A 505 18.70 -21.74 -6.69
CA ALA A 505 17.81 -22.92 -6.64
C ALA A 505 17.10 -23.27 -7.96
N THR A 506 17.14 -22.38 -8.95
CA THR A 506 16.50 -22.57 -10.28
C THR A 506 17.50 -22.89 -11.39
N TYR A 507 18.80 -22.96 -11.10
CA TYR A 507 19.84 -23.29 -12.08
C TYR A 507 19.73 -24.76 -12.53
N THR A 508 19.85 -25.00 -13.84
CA THR A 508 19.52 -26.30 -14.45
C THR A 508 20.60 -26.90 -15.36
N GLU A 509 21.69 -26.18 -15.67
CA GLU A 509 22.68 -26.65 -16.67
C GLU A 509 23.67 -27.71 -16.15
N GLY A 510 23.83 -27.88 -14.84
CA GLY A 510 24.74 -28.88 -14.27
C GLY A 510 26.23 -28.65 -14.57
N GLY A 511 26.61 -27.49 -15.10
CA GLY A 511 27.98 -27.11 -15.46
C GLY A 511 28.28 -27.30 -16.95
N PHE A 512 29.53 -27.62 -17.28
CA PHE A 512 30.00 -27.74 -18.66
C PHE A 512 30.41 -29.17 -19.01
N THR A 513 30.35 -29.53 -20.29
CA THR A 513 30.72 -30.86 -20.80
C THR A 513 32.23 -31.05 -21.00
N SER A 514 33.00 -29.96 -21.07
CA SER A 514 34.45 -29.96 -21.25
C SER A 514 35.08 -28.67 -20.76
N ASP A 515 36.40 -28.68 -20.54
CA ASP A 515 37.18 -27.48 -20.21
C ASP A 515 37.05 -26.39 -21.28
N SER A 516 37.04 -26.76 -22.56
CA SER A 516 36.87 -25.80 -23.66
C SER A 516 35.51 -25.11 -23.60
N ALA A 517 34.44 -25.85 -23.26
CA ALA A 517 33.11 -25.27 -23.09
C ALA A 517 33.04 -24.36 -21.86
N ALA A 518 33.71 -24.74 -20.76
CA ALA A 518 33.82 -23.91 -19.55
C ALA A 518 34.56 -22.59 -19.85
N ILE A 519 35.66 -22.64 -20.59
CA ILE A 519 36.40 -21.44 -21.02
C ILE A 519 35.52 -20.55 -21.90
N ALA A 520 34.80 -21.14 -22.86
CA ALA A 520 33.89 -20.39 -23.73
C ALA A 520 32.76 -19.71 -22.95
N GLY A 521 32.16 -20.40 -21.98
CA GLY A 521 31.14 -19.83 -21.10
C GLY A 521 31.67 -18.65 -20.28
N ALA A 522 32.86 -18.78 -19.70
CA ALA A 522 33.48 -17.70 -18.91
C ALA A 522 33.77 -16.47 -19.77
N ASN A 523 34.27 -16.68 -21.00
CA ASN A 523 34.49 -15.61 -21.97
C ASN A 523 33.15 -14.93 -22.37
N SER A 524 32.08 -15.70 -22.57
CA SER A 524 30.74 -15.17 -22.90
C SER A 524 30.19 -14.30 -21.77
N LEU A 525 30.28 -14.77 -20.52
CA LEU A 525 29.81 -14.03 -19.35
C LEU A 525 30.60 -12.72 -19.17
N TRP A 526 31.92 -12.77 -19.35
CA TRP A 526 32.80 -11.60 -19.29
C TRP A 526 32.53 -10.59 -20.40
N GLN A 527 32.26 -11.04 -21.63
CA GLN A 527 31.86 -10.15 -22.73
C GLN A 527 30.51 -9.47 -22.47
N THR A 528 29.61 -10.15 -21.75
CA THR A 528 28.25 -9.67 -21.44
C THR A 528 28.24 -8.64 -20.29
N PHE A 529 29.03 -8.87 -19.22
CA PHE A 529 28.96 -8.06 -17.99
C PHE A 529 30.28 -7.42 -17.55
N GLY A 530 31.42 -7.85 -18.10
CA GLY A 530 32.76 -7.26 -17.89
C GLY A 530 32.95 -5.96 -18.67
N PRO A 531 34.17 -5.44 -18.89
CA PRO A 531 34.40 -4.21 -19.65
C PRO A 531 33.86 -4.27 -21.09
N PRO A 532 33.31 -3.18 -21.64
CA PRO A 532 32.72 -3.14 -22.99
C PRO A 532 33.80 -3.10 -24.09
N THR A 533 34.56 -4.19 -24.22
CA THR A 533 35.67 -4.34 -25.18
C THR A 533 35.23 -4.84 -26.56
N ASN A 534 34.04 -5.44 -26.65
CA ASN A 534 33.44 -5.93 -27.89
C ASN A 534 32.16 -5.15 -28.21
N THR A 535 32.19 -4.33 -29.25
CA THR A 535 31.06 -3.47 -29.67
C THR A 535 29.86 -4.25 -30.21
N SER A 536 30.01 -5.53 -30.52
CA SER A 536 28.94 -6.41 -31.00
C SER A 536 28.34 -7.28 -29.91
N ALA A 537 28.86 -7.22 -28.67
CA ALA A 537 28.30 -7.96 -27.55
C ALA A 537 26.97 -7.33 -27.09
N LEU A 538 25.97 -8.17 -26.83
CA LEU A 538 24.71 -7.75 -26.23
C LEU A 538 24.91 -7.64 -24.71
N ARG A 539 24.60 -6.47 -24.15
CA ARG A 539 24.95 -6.13 -22.78
C ARG A 539 23.74 -5.60 -22.04
N PRO A 540 23.28 -6.29 -20.97
CA PRO A 540 22.06 -5.93 -20.24
C PRO A 540 22.06 -4.52 -19.66
N PHE A 541 23.25 -4.06 -19.26
CA PHE A 541 23.50 -2.74 -18.67
C PHE A 541 24.43 -1.92 -19.57
N GLY A 542 24.37 -2.12 -20.89
CA GLY A 542 25.23 -1.49 -21.90
C GLY A 542 26.68 -1.31 -21.45
N SER A 543 27.18 -0.09 -21.32
CA SER A 543 28.53 0.29 -20.87
C SER A 543 28.86 0.02 -19.40
N ALA A 544 27.88 -0.15 -18.50
CA ALA A 544 28.17 -0.44 -17.11
C ALA A 544 28.85 -1.80 -16.95
N THR A 545 29.80 -1.87 -16.01
CA THR A 545 30.62 -3.06 -15.75
C THR A 545 30.48 -3.43 -14.28
N ILE A 546 30.03 -4.66 -13.99
CA ILE A 546 29.93 -5.15 -12.60
C ILE A 546 31.32 -5.34 -11.98
N ASP A 547 31.40 -5.56 -10.67
CA ASP A 547 32.66 -5.73 -9.94
C ASP A 547 33.07 -7.19 -9.77
N GLY A 548 32.29 -8.15 -10.26
CA GLY A 548 32.65 -9.55 -10.15
C GLY A 548 31.47 -10.51 -10.22
N PHE A 549 31.79 -11.77 -9.93
CA PHE A 549 30.83 -12.87 -9.96
C PHE A 549 30.85 -13.66 -8.65
N ASP A 550 29.71 -14.25 -8.35
CA ASP A 550 29.50 -15.15 -7.24
C ASP A 550 29.03 -16.52 -7.74
N PHE A 551 29.38 -17.61 -7.07
CA PHE A 551 28.86 -18.95 -7.35
C PHE A 551 27.94 -19.41 -6.24
N ASP A 552 26.69 -19.72 -6.56
CA ASP A 552 25.70 -20.20 -5.61
C ASP A 552 25.03 -21.45 -6.16
N PHE A 553 25.75 -22.58 -6.16
CA PHE A 553 25.21 -23.83 -6.70
C PHE A 553 24.54 -24.66 -5.61
N GLU A 554 23.33 -25.13 -5.89
CA GLU A 554 22.58 -26.01 -4.97
C GLU A 554 22.72 -27.50 -5.30
N THR A 555 23.39 -27.82 -6.42
CA THR A 555 23.66 -29.19 -6.87
C THR A 555 25.04 -29.26 -7.53
N THR A 556 25.62 -30.45 -7.60
CA THR A 556 26.96 -30.65 -8.17
C THR A 556 27.03 -30.23 -9.64
N VAL A 557 28.05 -29.43 -9.96
CA VAL A 557 28.31 -28.88 -11.28
C VAL A 557 29.67 -29.32 -11.83
N SER A 558 29.72 -29.59 -13.14
CA SER A 558 30.92 -30.11 -13.82
C SER A 558 31.79 -29.01 -14.44
N ASN A 559 33.12 -29.20 -14.42
CA ASN A 559 34.12 -28.33 -15.05
C ASN A 559 34.14 -26.85 -14.58
N MET A 560 33.54 -26.56 -13.42
CA MET A 560 33.51 -25.22 -12.85
C MET A 560 34.86 -24.67 -12.36
N PRO A 561 35.83 -25.47 -11.87
CA PRO A 561 37.17 -24.95 -11.57
C PRO A 561 37.85 -24.31 -12.79
N THR A 562 37.67 -24.90 -13.98
CA THR A 562 38.18 -24.35 -15.24
C THR A 562 37.48 -23.04 -15.60
N PHE A 563 36.14 -23.00 -15.50
CA PHE A 563 35.35 -21.78 -15.71
C PHE A 563 35.80 -20.64 -14.78
N ALA A 564 35.92 -20.92 -13.49
CA ALA A 564 36.29 -19.94 -12.47
C ALA A 564 37.73 -19.42 -12.65
N ASN A 565 38.68 -20.30 -12.97
CA ASN A 565 40.05 -19.88 -13.25
C ASN A 565 40.17 -19.08 -14.56
N GLN A 566 39.32 -19.37 -15.56
CA GLN A 566 39.23 -18.53 -16.74
C GLN A 566 38.71 -17.13 -16.39
N LEU A 567 37.67 -16.99 -15.55
CA LEU A 567 37.24 -15.68 -15.05
C LEU A 567 38.37 -14.94 -14.33
N ARG A 568 39.16 -15.61 -13.48
CA ARG A 568 40.34 -14.99 -12.84
C ARG A 568 41.39 -14.51 -13.84
N SER A 569 41.62 -15.26 -14.92
CA SER A 569 42.50 -14.84 -16.00
C SER A 569 41.96 -13.59 -16.71
N LEU A 570 40.66 -13.54 -16.98
CA LEU A 570 39.99 -12.40 -17.60
C LEU A 570 40.00 -11.16 -16.70
N PHE A 571 39.79 -11.33 -15.39
CA PHE A 571 39.90 -10.25 -14.41
C PHE A 571 41.31 -9.61 -14.43
N SER A 572 42.34 -10.45 -14.57
CA SER A 572 43.73 -9.99 -14.64
C SER A 572 44.04 -9.27 -15.96
N SER A 573 43.20 -9.42 -16.98
CA SER A 573 43.36 -8.75 -18.28
C SER A 573 42.86 -7.31 -18.29
N ASP A 574 42.03 -6.92 -17.31
CA ASP A 574 41.62 -5.53 -17.10
C ASP A 574 42.16 -4.99 -15.76
N PRO A 575 43.27 -4.23 -15.78
CA PRO A 575 43.83 -3.64 -14.57
C PRO A 575 43.09 -2.37 -14.11
N SER A 576 42.01 -1.94 -14.78
CA SER A 576 41.32 -0.69 -14.48
C SER A 576 40.65 -0.67 -13.10
N LYS A 577 40.23 -1.85 -12.61
CA LYS A 577 39.68 -2.04 -11.27
C LYS A 577 39.91 -3.46 -10.75
N GLN A 578 39.73 -3.64 -9.44
CA GLN A 578 39.72 -4.96 -8.84
C GLN A 578 38.38 -5.66 -9.10
N TYR A 579 38.46 -6.91 -9.58
CA TYR A 579 37.30 -7.79 -9.73
C TYR A 579 37.29 -8.87 -8.66
N PHE A 580 36.10 -9.16 -8.13
CA PHE A 580 35.88 -10.13 -7.07
C PHE A 580 35.32 -11.45 -7.62
N LEU A 581 35.81 -12.55 -7.08
CA LEU A 581 35.20 -13.86 -7.26
C LEU A 581 34.83 -14.42 -5.90
N THR A 582 33.54 -14.72 -5.70
CA THR A 582 33.01 -15.24 -4.45
C THR A 582 32.20 -16.52 -4.66
N ALA A 583 31.83 -17.19 -3.57
CA ALA A 583 30.93 -18.35 -3.59
C ALA A 583 30.01 -18.36 -2.37
N ALA A 584 28.85 -18.99 -2.47
CA ALA A 584 27.82 -19.08 -1.43
C ALA A 584 27.55 -20.55 -1.02
N PRO A 585 28.55 -21.30 -0.51
CA PRO A 585 28.35 -22.69 -0.15
C PRO A 585 27.36 -22.85 1.00
N GLN A 586 26.72 -24.01 1.08
CA GLN A 586 25.89 -24.35 2.23
C GLN A 586 26.78 -24.68 3.44
N CYS A 587 26.26 -24.55 4.67
CA CYS A 587 27.06 -24.85 5.86
C CYS A 587 27.61 -26.30 5.96
N PRO A 588 26.99 -27.36 5.41
CA PRO A 588 27.57 -28.71 5.45
C PRO A 588 28.96 -28.74 4.82
N TYR A 589 29.91 -29.38 5.49
CA TYR A 589 31.29 -29.45 5.03
C TYR A 589 31.76 -30.91 4.86
N PRO A 590 32.38 -31.28 3.72
CA PRO A 590 32.60 -30.44 2.54
C PRO A 590 31.28 -30.10 1.82
N ASP A 591 31.20 -28.90 1.24
CA ASP A 591 30.08 -28.52 0.40
C ASP A 591 30.06 -29.38 -0.88
N ALA A 592 28.89 -29.87 -1.27
CA ALA A 592 28.75 -30.83 -2.37
C ALA A 592 28.66 -30.19 -3.76
N ALA A 593 28.26 -28.93 -3.83
CA ALA A 593 27.99 -28.23 -5.08
C ALA A 593 29.22 -27.42 -5.54
N ASP A 594 29.75 -26.59 -4.64
CA ASP A 594 30.91 -25.73 -4.84
C ASP A 594 32.23 -26.42 -4.46
N GLY A 595 32.16 -27.57 -3.79
CA GLY A 595 33.30 -28.34 -3.30
C GLY A 595 34.49 -28.47 -4.26
N PRO A 596 34.29 -28.84 -5.54
CA PRO A 596 35.39 -28.93 -6.51
C PRO A 596 36.18 -27.63 -6.70
N MET A 597 35.53 -26.47 -6.54
CA MET A 597 36.18 -25.15 -6.59
C MET A 597 36.84 -24.79 -5.26
N LEU A 598 36.13 -25.04 -4.15
CA LEU A 598 36.56 -24.69 -2.79
C LEU A 598 37.73 -25.55 -2.28
N ASN A 599 37.96 -26.73 -2.84
CA ASN A 599 39.05 -27.64 -2.44
C ASN A 599 40.43 -27.22 -3.00
N GLY A 600 40.76 -25.93 -2.90
CA GLY A 600 42.06 -25.37 -3.31
C GLY A 600 42.27 -25.22 -4.82
N ALA A 601 41.25 -25.46 -5.65
CA ALA A 601 41.35 -25.36 -7.10
C ALA A 601 41.14 -23.93 -7.64
N VAL A 602 40.42 -23.09 -6.89
CA VAL A 602 40.06 -21.72 -7.29
C VAL A 602 40.40 -20.75 -6.16
N SER A 603 40.95 -19.60 -6.53
CA SER A 603 41.19 -18.49 -5.60
C SER A 603 39.91 -17.67 -5.45
N PHE A 604 39.34 -17.62 -4.24
CA PHE A 604 38.15 -16.81 -3.88
C PHE A 604 38.54 -15.62 -3.00
N ASP A 605 37.88 -14.49 -3.16
CA ASP A 605 38.09 -13.30 -2.33
C ASP A 605 37.28 -13.39 -1.02
N ALA A 606 36.05 -13.89 -1.12
CA ALA A 606 35.16 -14.13 0.00
C ALA A 606 34.22 -15.30 -0.29
N ILE A 607 33.65 -15.90 0.77
CA ILE A 607 32.55 -16.85 0.68
C ILE A 607 31.40 -16.48 1.61
N TRP A 608 30.16 -16.70 1.17
CA TRP A 608 28.91 -16.38 1.85
C TRP A 608 28.25 -17.65 2.39
N VAL A 609 28.84 -18.28 3.40
CA VAL A 609 28.37 -19.59 3.87
C VAL A 609 26.91 -19.50 4.35
N GLN A 610 26.02 -20.26 3.74
CA GLN A 610 24.60 -20.28 4.08
C GLN A 610 24.36 -21.07 5.37
N PHE A 611 24.21 -20.37 6.51
CA PHE A 611 23.89 -21.00 7.81
C PHE A 611 22.38 -21.15 8.01
N TYR A 612 21.67 -21.60 6.99
CA TYR A 612 20.23 -21.81 7.00
C TYR A 612 19.88 -23.02 6.11
N ASN A 613 18.62 -23.49 6.17
CA ASN A 613 18.12 -24.69 5.47
C ASN A 613 18.86 -26.01 5.79
N ASN A 614 19.77 -26.01 6.76
CA ASN A 614 20.65 -27.14 7.06
C ASN A 614 20.82 -27.35 8.57
N TYR A 615 21.19 -28.56 8.97
CA TYR A 615 21.36 -28.95 10.38
C TYR A 615 22.46 -28.16 11.12
N CYS A 616 23.42 -27.59 10.38
CA CYS A 616 24.52 -26.77 10.89
C CYS A 616 24.22 -25.26 10.92
N GLY A 617 22.97 -24.86 10.68
CA GLY A 617 22.55 -23.46 10.61
C GLY A 617 22.51 -22.72 11.95
N LEU A 618 22.04 -21.47 11.93
CA LEU A 618 22.00 -20.58 13.10
C LEU A 618 21.26 -21.18 14.31
N GLN A 619 20.20 -21.95 14.05
CA GLN A 619 19.40 -22.63 15.07
C GLN A 619 20.20 -23.68 15.87
N ALA A 620 21.35 -24.11 15.36
CA ALA A 620 22.22 -25.09 16.00
C ALA A 620 23.29 -24.46 16.90
N TYR A 621 23.33 -23.13 16.99
CA TYR A 621 24.21 -22.40 17.89
C TYR A 621 23.78 -22.55 19.34
N VAL A 622 24.75 -22.82 20.22
CA VAL A 622 24.56 -22.95 21.67
C VAL A 622 25.20 -21.74 22.37
N PRO A 623 24.41 -20.79 22.91
CA PRO A 623 24.94 -19.62 23.59
C PRO A 623 25.85 -19.98 24.77
N GLY A 624 26.97 -19.27 24.89
CA GLY A 624 27.93 -19.44 25.99
C GLY A 624 28.85 -20.66 25.89
N ALA A 625 28.64 -21.57 24.93
CA ALA A 625 29.56 -22.69 24.71
C ALA A 625 30.81 -22.24 23.94
N GLY A 626 32.00 -22.54 24.48
CA GLY A 626 33.28 -22.22 23.83
C GLY A 626 33.54 -23.01 22.54
N THR A 627 32.96 -24.20 22.44
CA THR A 627 32.99 -25.04 21.22
C THR A 627 31.56 -25.34 20.79
N GLN A 628 31.30 -25.21 19.49
CA GLN A 628 30.01 -25.49 18.88
C GLN A 628 30.07 -26.85 18.17
N ASN A 629 29.11 -27.74 18.47
CA ASN A 629 29.11 -29.10 17.91
C ASN A 629 28.46 -29.17 16.53
N ASN A 630 27.38 -28.41 16.31
CA ASN A 630 26.58 -28.46 15.09
C ASN A 630 26.70 -27.17 14.26
N PHE A 631 26.60 -25.99 14.88
CA PHE A 631 26.94 -24.73 14.21
C PHE A 631 28.44 -24.68 13.91
N ASN A 632 28.82 -24.72 12.63
CA ASN A 632 30.17 -25.13 12.22
C ASN A 632 31.01 -24.01 11.59
N PHE A 633 30.86 -22.75 12.02
CA PHE A 633 31.68 -21.64 11.51
C PHE A 633 33.20 -21.90 11.69
N ALA A 634 33.60 -22.56 12.79
CA ALA A 634 34.99 -22.94 13.03
C ALA A 634 35.58 -23.86 11.94
N THR A 635 34.74 -24.71 11.33
CA THR A 635 35.15 -25.58 10.22
C THR A 635 35.49 -24.73 8.99
N TRP A 636 34.67 -23.73 8.69
CA TRP A 636 34.90 -22.80 7.58
C TRP A 636 36.09 -21.86 7.82
N ASP A 637 36.35 -21.45 9.07
CA ASP A 637 37.57 -20.73 9.43
C ASP A 637 38.82 -21.61 9.24
N ASN A 638 38.76 -22.90 9.61
CA ASN A 638 39.85 -23.83 9.35
C ASN A 638 40.06 -24.07 7.85
N TRP A 639 38.98 -24.19 7.06
CA TRP A 639 39.06 -24.26 5.60
C TRP A 639 39.76 -23.04 5.00
N ALA A 640 39.40 -21.83 5.44
CA ALA A 640 40.01 -20.58 4.95
C ALA A 640 41.53 -20.56 5.16
N LYS A 641 42.00 -21.13 6.26
CA LYS A 641 43.44 -21.20 6.61
C LYS A 641 44.15 -22.34 5.88
N THR A 642 43.55 -23.52 5.86
CA THR A 642 44.26 -24.75 5.50
C THR A 642 44.03 -25.18 4.05
N VAL A 643 42.82 -25.00 3.52
CA VAL A 643 42.40 -25.54 2.22
C VAL A 643 42.29 -24.46 1.14
N SER A 644 41.71 -23.30 1.44
CA SER A 644 41.52 -22.22 0.46
C SER A 644 42.82 -21.88 -0.27
N LEU A 645 42.74 -21.67 -1.59
CA LEU A 645 43.88 -21.24 -2.39
C LEU A 645 44.30 -19.81 -2.01
N ASN A 646 43.33 -18.95 -1.71
CA ASN A 646 43.58 -17.62 -1.13
C ASN A 646 43.58 -17.70 0.39
N LYS A 647 44.76 -17.56 1.02
CA LYS A 647 44.91 -17.58 2.47
C LYS A 647 44.36 -16.34 3.20
N ASN A 648 43.99 -15.31 2.43
CA ASN A 648 43.35 -14.10 2.94
C ASN A 648 41.82 -14.09 2.69
N VAL A 649 41.25 -15.21 2.21
CA VAL A 649 39.80 -15.32 1.95
C VAL A 649 38.98 -14.95 3.19
N LYS A 650 37.87 -14.25 2.97
CA LYS A 650 36.92 -13.88 4.02
C LYS A 650 35.71 -14.80 4.06
N VAL A 651 35.32 -15.22 5.25
CA VAL A 651 34.13 -16.06 5.49
C VAL A 651 33.04 -15.20 6.10
N PHE A 652 31.92 -15.06 5.39
CA PHE A 652 30.76 -14.32 5.86
C PHE A 652 29.72 -15.26 6.46
N LEU A 653 29.08 -14.78 7.53
CA LEU A 653 27.95 -15.45 8.17
C LEU A 653 26.69 -15.18 7.32
N GLY A 654 26.25 -16.15 6.52
CA GLY A 654 25.00 -16.08 5.76
C GLY A 654 23.79 -16.38 6.63
N VAL A 655 22.82 -15.46 6.67
CA VAL A 655 21.64 -15.52 7.54
C VAL A 655 20.35 -15.25 6.76
N PRO A 656 19.20 -15.80 7.15
CA PRO A 656 17.91 -15.36 6.61
C PRO A 656 17.56 -13.96 7.13
N GLY A 657 17.03 -13.11 6.26
CA GLY A 657 16.64 -11.73 6.54
C GLY A 657 15.32 -11.59 7.29
N SER A 658 14.47 -12.61 7.21
CA SER A 658 13.19 -12.72 7.93
C SER A 658 12.84 -14.19 8.16
N SER A 659 11.78 -14.46 8.92
CA SER A 659 11.26 -15.82 9.13
C SER A 659 10.73 -16.49 7.87
N THR A 660 10.47 -15.73 6.81
CA THR A 660 9.94 -16.22 5.52
C THR A 660 10.99 -16.25 4.41
N ALA A 661 12.21 -15.74 4.66
CA ALA A 661 13.24 -15.62 3.62
C ALA A 661 13.91 -16.96 3.26
N ALA A 662 13.94 -17.91 4.18
CA ALA A 662 14.47 -19.26 3.97
C ALA A 662 13.52 -20.31 4.57
N GLY A 663 13.62 -21.56 4.11
CA GLY A 663 12.78 -22.65 4.62
C GLY A 663 13.01 -22.96 6.10
N SER A 664 14.20 -22.70 6.63
CA SER A 664 14.49 -22.76 8.07
C SER A 664 15.78 -22.01 8.43
N GLY A 665 15.99 -21.73 9.72
CA GLY A 665 17.25 -21.17 10.24
C GLY A 665 17.24 -19.68 10.55
N TYR A 666 16.10 -18.98 10.36
CA TYR A 666 15.95 -17.61 10.87
C TYR A 666 15.98 -17.60 12.40
N VAL A 667 16.67 -16.61 12.97
CA VAL A 667 16.68 -16.33 14.40
C VAL A 667 16.46 -14.83 14.63
N PRO A 668 15.82 -14.41 15.74
CA PRO A 668 15.69 -13.00 16.09
C PRO A 668 17.05 -12.29 16.22
N VAL A 669 17.04 -10.97 15.99
CA VAL A 669 18.24 -10.11 16.03
C VAL A 669 19.04 -10.26 17.32
N ASP A 670 18.39 -10.36 18.47
CA ASP A 670 19.07 -10.52 19.77
C ASP A 670 19.87 -11.83 19.85
N THR A 671 19.28 -12.92 19.34
CA THR A 671 19.96 -14.22 19.22
C THR A 671 21.11 -14.13 18.21
N LEU A 672 20.85 -13.49 17.06
CA LEU A 672 21.85 -13.29 16.02
C LEU A 672 23.05 -12.46 16.52
N ALA A 673 22.84 -11.47 17.38
CA ALA A 673 23.92 -10.68 17.96
C ALA A 673 24.91 -11.55 18.76
N GLY A 674 24.42 -12.55 19.50
CA GLY A 674 25.27 -13.53 20.18
C GLY A 674 26.09 -14.38 19.21
N ILE A 675 25.49 -14.81 18.09
CA ILE A 675 26.18 -15.56 17.02
C ILE A 675 27.24 -14.70 16.33
N ILE A 676 26.92 -13.44 16.02
CA ILE A 676 27.87 -12.47 15.44
C ILE A 676 29.04 -12.25 16.40
N SER A 677 28.78 -12.08 17.69
CA SER A 677 29.82 -11.92 18.71
C SER A 677 30.77 -13.12 18.75
N TYR A 678 30.23 -14.34 18.71
CA TYR A 678 31.05 -15.57 18.64
C TYR A 678 31.87 -15.65 17.34
N THR A 679 31.24 -15.41 16.19
CA THR A 679 31.89 -15.53 14.87
C THR A 679 32.96 -14.46 14.62
N LYS A 680 32.82 -13.26 15.21
CA LYS A 680 33.86 -12.22 15.21
C LYS A 680 35.19 -12.66 15.84
N GLY A 681 35.19 -13.71 16.66
CA GLY A 681 36.41 -14.27 17.25
C GLY A 681 37.32 -15.00 16.25
N PHE A 682 36.82 -15.34 15.05
CA PHE A 682 37.58 -16.04 14.02
C PHE A 682 38.27 -15.07 13.07
N SER A 683 39.56 -15.29 12.79
CA SER A 683 40.38 -14.40 11.95
C SER A 683 39.92 -14.31 10.49
N SER A 684 39.21 -15.34 10.01
CA SER A 684 38.63 -15.35 8.65
C SER A 684 37.31 -14.57 8.54
N PHE A 685 36.69 -14.17 9.65
CA PHE A 685 35.38 -13.51 9.64
C PHE A 685 35.40 -12.22 8.78
N GLY A 686 34.50 -12.17 7.81
CA GLY A 686 34.36 -11.07 6.85
C GLY A 686 33.19 -10.13 7.13
N GLY A 687 32.15 -10.61 7.83
CA GLY A 687 30.91 -9.90 8.07
C GLY A 687 29.68 -10.80 7.99
N VAL A 688 28.52 -10.20 7.77
CA VAL A 688 27.22 -10.89 7.65
C VAL A 688 26.69 -10.70 6.23
N MET A 689 26.21 -11.79 5.62
CA MET A 689 25.40 -11.78 4.40
C MET A 689 23.97 -12.10 4.79
N ALA A 690 22.97 -11.40 4.24
CA ALA A 690 21.57 -11.61 4.58
C ALA A 690 20.75 -11.98 3.33
N TRP A 691 20.04 -13.10 3.40
CA TRP A 691 19.19 -13.64 2.35
C TRP A 691 17.70 -13.50 2.69
N ASP A 692 16.85 -12.88 1.88
CA ASP A 692 17.13 -12.07 0.69
C ASP A 692 16.90 -10.58 0.98
N ALA A 693 17.42 -9.72 0.11
CA ALA A 693 17.40 -8.27 0.28
C ALA A 693 15.97 -7.69 0.45
N SER A 694 14.95 -8.26 -0.21
CA SER A 694 13.57 -7.79 -0.08
C SER A 694 12.99 -8.09 1.29
N GLN A 695 13.29 -9.27 1.82
CA GLN A 695 12.86 -9.71 3.15
C GLN A 695 13.60 -8.97 4.26
N VAL A 696 14.88 -8.67 4.05
CA VAL A 696 15.67 -7.81 4.93
C VAL A 696 15.09 -6.40 4.99
N TYR A 697 14.66 -5.85 3.84
CA TYR A 697 14.05 -4.53 3.79
C TYR A 697 12.67 -4.49 4.48
N ALA A 698 11.88 -5.56 4.34
CA ALA A 698 10.59 -5.70 5.01
C ALA A 698 10.71 -5.95 6.53
N ASN A 699 11.85 -6.46 7.01
CA ASN A 699 12.07 -6.77 8.42
C ASN A 699 12.66 -5.56 9.18
N SER A 700 11.77 -4.66 9.63
CA SER A 700 12.16 -3.44 10.34
C SER A 700 13.05 -3.73 11.56
N GLY A 701 14.16 -3.00 11.67
CA GLY A 701 15.15 -3.16 12.75
C GLY A 701 16.21 -4.24 12.53
N PHE A 702 16.04 -5.15 11.56
CA PHE A 702 17.01 -6.23 11.31
C PHE A 702 18.39 -5.70 10.91
N LEU A 703 18.48 -4.86 9.87
CA LEU A 703 19.75 -4.27 9.41
C LEU A 703 20.43 -3.42 10.48
N GLY A 704 19.65 -2.64 11.23
CA GLY A 704 20.15 -1.82 12.34
C GLY A 704 20.76 -2.68 13.45
N GLY A 705 20.09 -3.76 13.81
CA GLY A 705 20.56 -4.71 14.81
C GLY A 705 21.81 -5.50 14.37
N VAL A 706 21.86 -5.96 13.12
CA VAL A 706 23.06 -6.60 12.56
C VAL A 706 24.24 -5.64 12.56
N ARG A 707 24.02 -4.38 12.15
CA ARG A 707 25.06 -3.33 12.19
C ARG A 707 25.55 -3.06 13.61
N ALA A 708 24.64 -2.97 14.58
CA ALA A 708 24.98 -2.78 15.98
C ALA A 708 25.82 -3.96 16.52
N ALA A 709 25.43 -5.20 16.22
CA ALA A 709 26.16 -6.41 16.61
C ALA A 709 27.56 -6.50 15.97
N LEU A 710 27.73 -6.00 14.74
CA LEU A 710 29.02 -5.90 14.07
C LEU A 710 29.95 -4.87 14.74
N GLY A 711 29.41 -3.94 15.53
CA GLY A 711 30.19 -3.08 16.42
C GLY A 711 30.83 -1.87 15.74
N SER A 712 30.10 -1.15 14.88
CA SER A 712 30.53 0.18 14.43
C SER A 712 30.40 1.21 15.58
N GLY A 713 31.35 1.20 16.51
CA GLY A 713 31.70 2.39 17.29
C GLY A 713 32.66 3.25 16.49
N GLY A 714 32.27 4.49 16.19
CA GLY A 714 33.26 5.53 15.97
C GLY A 714 34.03 5.72 17.28
N SER A 715 35.35 5.71 17.20
CA SER A 715 36.24 6.05 18.30
C SER A 715 35.88 7.42 18.87
N SER A 716 35.53 7.46 20.15
CA SER A 716 35.69 8.63 20.99
C SER A 716 37.19 8.91 21.15
N SER A 717 37.75 9.68 20.22
CA SER A 717 38.98 10.42 20.46
C SER A 717 38.58 11.86 20.73
N SER A 718 38.80 12.30 21.97
CA SER A 718 38.71 13.69 22.38
C SER A 718 39.65 14.52 21.51
N SER A 719 39.07 15.28 20.59
CA SER A 719 39.72 16.48 20.05
C SER A 719 38.89 17.66 20.52
N THR A 720 39.47 18.40 21.47
CA THR A 720 39.05 19.74 21.86
C THR A 720 38.98 20.60 20.60
N TYR A 721 37.77 20.91 20.14
CA TYR A 721 37.55 22.08 19.28
C TYR A 721 37.39 23.28 20.20
N VAL A 722 38.39 24.16 20.11
CA VAL A 722 38.38 25.52 20.62
C VAL A 722 37.23 26.24 19.93
N ASN A 723 36.33 26.84 20.72
CA ASN A 723 35.35 27.80 20.23
C ASN A 723 36.14 29.03 19.76
N ASP A 724 36.19 29.25 18.45
CA ASP A 724 36.37 30.60 17.91
C ASP A 724 34.97 31.19 17.76
N GLU A 725 34.64 32.08 18.69
CA GLU A 725 33.52 33.00 18.60
C GLU A 725 33.77 33.98 17.44
N CYS A 726 32.73 34.27 16.65
CA CYS A 726 32.73 35.47 15.83
C CYS A 726 32.49 36.69 16.74
N PRO A 727 33.12 37.83 16.42
CA PRO A 727 33.04 39.05 17.20
C PRO A 727 31.67 39.70 17.00
N ASP A 728 31.16 40.35 18.03
CA ASP A 728 30.85 41.77 17.98
C ASP A 728 30.39 42.23 19.38
N ASP A 729 30.84 43.43 19.73
CA ASP A 729 30.41 44.28 20.84
C ASP A 729 28.90 44.09 21.15
N VAL A 730 28.41 44.07 22.40
CA VAL A 730 28.47 45.10 23.43
C VAL A 730 27.97 44.53 24.78
N ASP A 731 28.71 44.86 25.85
CA ASP A 731 28.32 45.17 27.23
C ASP A 731 27.46 44.25 28.14
N GLU A 732 28.01 44.15 29.36
CA GLU A 732 27.40 43.93 30.69
C GLU A 732 27.29 42.51 31.28
N CYS A 733 28.36 42.19 32.02
CA CYS A 733 28.39 41.35 33.20
C CYS A 733 27.47 41.86 34.31
N ASP A 734 26.92 40.93 35.10
CA ASP A 734 26.70 40.96 36.56
C ASP A 734 25.58 39.95 36.88
N GLN A 735 25.50 39.23 37.99
CA GLN A 735 26.34 38.91 39.14
C GLN A 735 25.47 37.95 39.98
N ASP A 736 26.11 37.02 40.68
CA ASP A 736 25.64 36.34 41.89
C ASP A 736 24.39 35.40 41.76
N VAL A 737 24.22 34.30 42.48
CA VAL A 737 24.45 34.05 43.91
C VAL A 737 24.63 32.54 44.14
N ASP A 738 25.55 32.18 45.04
CA ASP A 738 25.71 30.87 45.69
C ASP A 738 24.43 30.37 46.39
N ASP A 739 24.21 29.06 46.46
CA ASP A 739 23.95 28.45 47.77
C ASP A 739 24.08 26.91 47.74
N ASP A 740 24.84 26.45 48.73
CA ASP A 740 25.03 25.08 49.20
C ASP A 740 23.72 24.41 49.64
N ASN A 741 23.61 23.08 49.47
CA ASN A 741 23.65 22.13 50.60
C ASN A 741 23.14 20.72 50.24
N THR A 742 24.07 19.77 50.41
CA THR A 742 24.01 18.52 51.19
C THR A 742 22.81 17.57 51.10
N ASP A 743 23.21 16.31 50.94
CA ASP A 743 22.81 15.14 51.73
C ASP A 743 21.55 14.36 51.35
N ASP A 744 21.85 13.23 50.72
CA ASP A 744 21.78 11.90 51.34
C ASP A 744 20.60 10.98 50.94
N ASP A 745 21.05 9.75 50.78
CA ASP A 745 20.40 8.48 51.10
C ASP A 745 19.63 7.67 50.03
N SER A 746 20.24 6.51 49.82
CA SER A 746 19.74 5.17 49.48
C SER A 746 18.37 4.97 48.82
N SER A 747 18.37 4.25 47.68
CA SER A 747 18.34 2.78 47.67
C SER A 747 17.90 2.21 46.32
N ARG A 748 18.67 1.21 45.85
CA ARG A 748 18.29 0.03 45.05
C ARG A 748 17.01 0.11 44.18
N ARG A 749 17.21 0.10 42.85
CA ARG A 749 16.99 -1.08 42.00
C ARG A 749 17.68 -0.93 40.65
#